data_AF-A0A2W5YCT9-F1
#
_entry.id   AF-A0A2W5YCT9-F1
#
_cell.length_a   1.000
_cell.length_b   1.000
_cell.length_c   1.000
_cell.angle_alpha   90.00
_cell.angle_beta   90.00
_cell.angle_gamma   90.00
#
_symmetry.space_group_name_H-M   'P 1'
#
loop_
_entity.id
_entity.type
_entity.pdbx_description
1 polymer ?
#
loop_
_entity_poly.entity_id
_entity_poly.type
_entity_poly.pdbx_seq_one_letter_code
_entity_poly.pdbx_strand_id
1 'polypeptide(L)'
;MKVAITVGPAMQKLLNGLLAALFTVALVPAPVLAQADSGQIVINVTDASTKAPVVLARVLLSGPIMTSEYSGENGSVKFTNVPDGIYGARIFKRDYQSATSEQFEVVNGKVVTVTVSLARSTQLKEIGSVEVRSKASISTTSVGDTSAQRKLSDTLADALNKISGVSVQTSSNDSDATQTISLEGQDASQTALTLDGIPLNAPGTAGNLGSISTDLFRGSSVSFGPQAGGLAGGVNFRTLEPTLSWQGTLTLSAGSYGKYNWAVGETGSLGRLGFAVQHTARSTPSLANGLVFADASGIGPYEHDAINNNSADLLKLRYRLTDAQTLTGTFMDTNTDNGFICLQDTGALPCGYGPNNSIASHFSLFSLTDSALVGQTAVQASIYQNKVNFDRDLLNRFLNGLPDPGGYLTDTTSRGLSINATLPAKERHTISITANSATSSSATTSLTPSGVQFTAPGSSSTYSTISVNDSIRSSTKLKLNESFGLSQATNAPASVLAGISAQWSPTTADAYTASYSVGGVSPRAGREGTLSEPASLRFDCNGNVAYGNAPGDLPGASASTSARLTWQHTLKNGVFNAQLYRQVQNGIILPILVNGTVLQSAVPPGYFEEVQSVFDSPGGCNAGPGIPFGAQNTYFSVPVGGVQRIYQGVQLAANLNFGNLNVQPYYNVTAAKANSADPRIDNGFSIVVPGSQLPNVPLHKAGLTLDYKAPNSAVEGLITAQYTGPNNPQNLPAYTVLDAGIDAHLKSGDLTVAANNIFNAYGGVFATNAGAVPYTTIGGQQIATIARPNAPRQYSLTFTMPFGAGAATAKTRPTLASQLGANDQGGGPGGRGRGGFNLTPLPATPPADPFAPSQNPQCTADAAKSAQVVLGELKTYVAKIEAAKTSNGYPDQVAGAPQIPGANVVYHKAGASYALSLELQGRGSVGPAAAPAAGSLSPACLTMHVAQPEDVQSRNLYAPKSVPFARPALQFMPAVGFYFPRPQPQAGAQSFRVYKLPSTPPAKPFALIPTDACIPDYKTVAQRDLGELQAYFASGKALRSWKVIAHTANGGTWYELQPSDPGQSLISLLNCGRIAAGTPAEVKAAGFDGARPPSINFNAKLGLYIVRGAPGQGNARPAGTQPAGTPPLGAPPAGAPPPPPPGMPP
;
A
#
# COMPACT_ATOMS: atom_id res chain seq x y z
N MET A 1 12.10 24.48 -42.55
CA MET A 1 13.56 24.36 -42.37
C MET A 1 13.93 22.88 -42.57
N LYS A 2 14.55 22.51 -43.71
CA LYS A 2 14.96 21.11 -43.97
C LYS A 2 16.33 20.88 -43.34
N VAL A 3 16.38 20.21 -42.18
CA VAL A 3 17.63 19.76 -41.57
C VAL A 3 17.85 18.32 -42.01
N ALA A 4 18.83 18.10 -42.89
CA ALA A 4 19.32 16.77 -43.25
C ALA A 4 20.36 16.33 -42.21
N ILE A 5 20.08 15.24 -41.50
CA ILE A 5 21.03 14.61 -40.58
C ILE A 5 21.78 13.53 -41.35
N THR A 6 23.05 13.79 -41.66
CA THR A 6 23.95 12.83 -42.28
C THR A 6 24.48 11.88 -41.20
N VAL A 7 24.02 10.62 -41.22
CA VAL A 7 24.49 9.57 -40.30
C VAL A 7 25.81 9.00 -40.80
N GLY A 8 26.84 8.98 -39.96
CA GLY A 8 28.19 8.55 -40.33
C GLY A 8 28.32 7.03 -40.56
N PRO A 9 29.35 6.61 -41.32
CA PRO A 9 29.53 5.23 -41.80
C PRO A 9 29.79 4.18 -40.70
N ALA A 10 30.11 4.61 -39.48
CA ALA A 10 30.29 3.71 -38.32
C ALA A 10 28.94 3.16 -37.80
N MET A 11 27.88 3.97 -37.86
CA MET A 11 26.54 3.58 -37.37
C MET A 11 25.82 2.66 -38.36
N GLN A 12 26.13 2.77 -39.66
CA GLN A 12 25.60 1.91 -40.71
C GLN A 12 26.19 0.49 -40.66
N LYS A 13 27.46 0.34 -40.23
CA LYS A 13 28.07 -0.98 -40.00
C LYS A 13 27.49 -1.70 -38.78
N LEU A 14 27.10 -0.95 -37.74
CA LEU A 14 26.46 -1.48 -36.54
C LEU A 14 25.00 -1.90 -36.81
N LEU A 15 24.28 -1.13 -37.64
CA LEU A 15 22.92 -1.45 -38.07
C LEU A 15 22.88 -2.69 -39.00
N ASN A 16 23.84 -2.79 -39.93
CA ASN A 16 23.94 -3.94 -40.83
C ASN A 16 24.42 -5.22 -40.12
N GLY A 17 25.23 -5.10 -39.06
CA GLY A 17 25.60 -6.22 -38.20
C GLY A 17 24.41 -6.76 -37.39
N LEU A 18 23.53 -5.88 -36.91
CA LEU A 18 22.32 -6.27 -36.17
C LEU A 18 21.28 -6.95 -37.08
N LEU A 19 21.14 -6.50 -38.33
CA LEU A 19 20.24 -7.12 -39.31
C LEU A 19 20.72 -8.48 -39.82
N ALA A 20 22.04 -8.71 -39.91
CA ALA A 20 22.60 -9.99 -40.34
C ALA A 20 22.51 -11.08 -39.26
N ALA A 21 22.52 -10.73 -37.97
CA ALA A 21 22.32 -11.68 -36.87
C ALA A 21 20.85 -12.14 -36.72
N LEU A 22 19.90 -11.41 -37.32
CA LEU A 22 18.46 -11.69 -37.26
C LEU A 22 17.97 -12.70 -38.31
N PHE A 23 18.81 -13.12 -39.27
CA PHE A 23 18.39 -13.96 -40.40
C PHE A 23 18.95 -15.40 -40.44
N THR A 24 19.73 -15.84 -39.45
CA THR A 24 20.41 -17.17 -39.45
C THR A 24 20.14 -18.02 -38.20
N VAL A 25 18.86 -18.23 -37.85
CA VAL A 25 18.47 -19.28 -36.88
C VAL A 25 17.39 -20.16 -37.50
N ALA A 26 17.83 -21.13 -38.31
CA ALA A 26 17.00 -22.22 -38.81
C ALA A 26 17.70 -23.56 -38.56
N LEU A 27 17.79 -23.98 -37.29
CA LEU A 27 18.03 -25.36 -36.90
C LEU A 27 17.14 -25.68 -35.70
N VAL A 28 16.29 -26.69 -35.88
CA VAL A 28 15.21 -27.11 -34.98
C VAL A 28 15.77 -27.71 -33.68
N PRO A 29 15.45 -27.18 -32.50
CA PRO A 29 15.58 -27.91 -31.24
C PRO A 29 14.23 -28.49 -30.82
N ALA A 30 14.29 -29.65 -30.15
CA ALA A 30 13.14 -30.31 -29.53
C ALA A 30 12.41 -29.37 -28.55
N PRO A 31 11.08 -29.51 -28.38
CA PRO A 31 10.29 -28.66 -27.50
C PRO A 31 10.66 -28.90 -26.04
N VAL A 32 11.27 -27.89 -25.39
CA VAL A 32 11.35 -27.80 -23.93
C VAL A 32 10.27 -26.83 -23.48
N LEU A 33 9.49 -27.23 -22.47
CA LEU A 33 8.35 -26.46 -21.97
C LEU A 33 8.84 -25.20 -21.23
N ALA A 34 8.41 -24.03 -21.69
CA ALA A 34 8.64 -22.75 -21.03
C ALA A 34 7.91 -22.70 -19.68
N GLN A 35 8.57 -22.14 -18.65
CA GLN A 35 8.05 -22.02 -17.29
C GLN A 35 7.03 -20.87 -17.20
N ALA A 36 5.86 -21.14 -16.62
CA ALA A 36 4.91 -20.10 -16.24
C ALA A 36 5.33 -19.47 -14.90
N ASP A 37 5.20 -18.14 -14.79
CA ASP A 37 5.53 -17.30 -13.61
C ASP A 37 4.59 -17.46 -12.41
N SER A 38 4.01 -18.64 -12.26
CA SER A 38 3.17 -18.97 -11.13
C SER A 38 3.24 -20.45 -10.79
N GLY A 39 3.06 -20.75 -9.51
CA GLY A 39 2.91 -22.13 -9.06
C GLY A 39 1.70 -22.79 -9.72
N GLN A 40 1.85 -24.07 -10.04
CA GLN A 40 0.74 -24.92 -10.48
C GLN A 40 0.53 -26.00 -9.43
N ILE A 41 -0.71 -26.21 -8.98
CA ILE A 41 -1.06 -27.35 -8.14
C ILE A 41 -1.88 -28.31 -8.98
N VAL A 42 -1.48 -29.57 -9.02
CA VAL A 42 -2.26 -30.68 -9.60
C VAL A 42 -2.67 -31.60 -8.47
N ILE A 43 -3.98 -31.80 -8.30
CA ILE A 43 -4.52 -32.70 -7.28
C ILE A 43 -5.18 -33.88 -7.96
N ASN A 44 -4.58 -35.05 -7.84
CA ASN A 44 -5.12 -36.30 -8.36
C ASN A 44 -5.95 -36.97 -7.28
N VAL A 45 -7.25 -37.14 -7.54
CA VAL A 45 -8.19 -37.78 -6.64
C VAL A 45 -8.46 -39.19 -7.14
N THR A 46 -8.12 -40.20 -6.33
CA THR A 46 -8.29 -41.61 -6.69
C THR A 46 -9.10 -42.36 -5.64
N ASP A 47 -9.76 -43.44 -6.02
CA ASP A 47 -10.45 -44.33 -5.08
C ASP A 47 -9.40 -45.18 -4.37
N ALA A 48 -9.43 -45.21 -3.03
CA ALA A 48 -8.41 -45.86 -2.23
C ALA A 48 -8.29 -47.37 -2.52
N SER A 49 -9.41 -48.01 -2.87
CA SER A 49 -9.49 -49.46 -3.12
C SER A 49 -9.15 -49.82 -4.56
N THR A 50 -9.78 -49.14 -5.53
CA THR A 50 -9.67 -49.50 -6.95
C THR A 50 -8.55 -48.75 -7.67
N LYS A 51 -8.01 -47.69 -7.06
CA LYS A 51 -7.10 -46.71 -7.68
C LYS A 51 -7.68 -45.99 -8.91
N ALA A 52 -8.95 -46.20 -9.22
CA ALA A 52 -9.62 -45.51 -10.31
C ALA A 52 -9.74 -44.00 -10.02
N PRO A 53 -9.70 -43.14 -11.05
CA PRO A 53 -9.89 -41.71 -10.88
C PRO A 53 -11.28 -41.39 -10.35
N VAL A 54 -11.37 -40.51 -9.35
CA VAL A 54 -12.64 -40.08 -8.78
C VAL A 54 -13.08 -38.81 -9.49
N VAL A 55 -13.98 -39.00 -10.46
CA VAL A 55 -14.66 -37.91 -11.16
C VAL A 55 -15.68 -37.28 -10.21
N LEU A 56 -15.99 -36.00 -10.43
CA LEU A 56 -16.95 -35.28 -9.63
C LEU A 56 -16.59 -34.98 -8.13
N ALA A 57 -15.37 -35.32 -7.63
CA ALA A 57 -14.83 -34.91 -6.31
C ALA A 57 -14.40 -33.44 -6.14
N ARG A 58 -14.84 -32.76 -5.06
CA ARG A 58 -14.37 -31.43 -4.62
C ARG A 58 -12.96 -31.45 -4.18
N VAL A 59 -12.19 -30.48 -4.64
CA VAL A 59 -10.91 -30.11 -4.07
C VAL A 59 -11.00 -28.65 -3.61
N LEU A 60 -11.06 -28.42 -2.31
CA LEU A 60 -10.98 -27.10 -1.69
C LEU A 60 -9.53 -26.83 -1.31
N LEU A 61 -8.94 -25.83 -1.92
CA LEU A 61 -7.59 -25.38 -1.65
C LEU A 61 -7.63 -24.23 -0.64
N SER A 62 -6.91 -24.39 0.47
CA SER A 62 -6.78 -23.42 1.54
C SER A 62 -5.32 -23.00 1.68
N GLY A 63 -5.03 -21.71 1.54
CA GLY A 63 -3.69 -21.13 1.70
C GLY A 63 -3.75 -19.59 1.64
N PRO A 64 -2.74 -18.92 1.08
CA PRO A 64 -2.80 -17.48 0.75
C PRO A 64 -4.07 -17.08 0.00
N ILE A 65 -4.57 -17.97 -0.87
CA ILE A 65 -5.88 -17.87 -1.50
C ILE A 65 -6.75 -19.06 -1.08
N MET A 66 -8.05 -18.81 -0.94
CA MET A 66 -9.05 -19.89 -0.86
C MET A 66 -9.76 -20.02 -2.20
N THR A 67 -9.65 -21.18 -2.81
CA THR A 67 -10.33 -21.52 -4.07
C THR A 67 -10.76 -22.97 -4.02
N SER A 68 -11.74 -23.39 -4.80
CA SER A 68 -11.98 -24.82 -4.99
C SER A 68 -12.02 -25.17 -6.47
N GLU A 69 -12.11 -26.45 -6.80
CA GLU A 69 -12.26 -26.90 -8.18
C GLU A 69 -12.77 -28.35 -8.20
N TYR A 70 -13.28 -28.71 -9.37
CA TYR A 70 -13.90 -29.97 -9.72
C TYR A 70 -12.87 -30.88 -10.43
N SER A 71 -12.47 -32.04 -9.86
CA SER A 71 -11.73 -33.09 -10.61
C SER A 71 -12.39 -33.47 -11.95
N GLY A 72 -11.58 -33.60 -12.99
CA GLY A 72 -12.02 -34.02 -14.32
C GLY A 72 -12.35 -35.50 -14.40
N GLU A 73 -12.62 -35.98 -15.62
CA GLU A 73 -12.84 -37.41 -15.92
C GLU A 73 -11.62 -38.27 -15.58
N ASN A 74 -10.42 -37.69 -15.61
CA ASN A 74 -9.18 -38.30 -15.17
C ASN A 74 -8.94 -38.21 -13.64
N GLY A 75 -9.92 -37.72 -12.88
CA GLY A 75 -9.80 -37.56 -11.43
C GLY A 75 -8.85 -36.45 -10.99
N SER A 76 -8.32 -35.62 -11.91
CA SER A 76 -7.38 -34.56 -11.56
C SER A 76 -7.99 -33.17 -11.56
N VAL A 77 -7.50 -32.32 -10.66
CA VAL A 77 -7.77 -30.89 -10.57
C VAL A 77 -6.49 -30.14 -10.85
N LYS A 78 -6.55 -29.10 -11.67
CA LYS A 78 -5.41 -28.19 -11.91
C LYS A 78 -5.76 -26.77 -11.45
N PHE A 79 -5.03 -26.30 -10.45
CA PHE A 79 -4.98 -24.89 -10.07
C PHE A 79 -3.77 -24.26 -10.75
N THR A 80 -4.01 -23.24 -11.56
CA THR A 80 -2.99 -22.40 -12.21
C THR A 80 -2.95 -21.05 -11.53
N ASN A 81 -1.85 -20.31 -11.70
CA ASN A 81 -1.69 -18.97 -11.13
C ASN A 81 -1.76 -18.95 -9.60
N VAL A 82 -1.22 -20.00 -8.97
CA VAL A 82 -1.23 -20.14 -7.51
C VAL A 82 -0.06 -19.34 -6.92
N PRO A 83 -0.30 -18.37 -6.01
CA PRO A 83 0.77 -17.64 -5.33
C PRO A 83 1.64 -18.55 -4.47
N ASP A 84 2.87 -18.12 -4.22
CA ASP A 84 3.75 -18.82 -3.29
C ASP A 84 3.17 -18.84 -1.87
N GLY A 85 3.38 -19.95 -1.17
CA GLY A 85 2.95 -20.11 0.20
C GLY A 85 2.54 -21.53 0.57
N ILE A 86 1.98 -21.67 1.75
CA ILE A 86 1.55 -22.94 2.33
C ILE A 86 0.11 -23.22 1.95
N TYR A 87 -0.13 -24.37 1.33
CA TYR A 87 -1.46 -24.82 0.96
C TYR A 87 -1.80 -26.14 1.64
N GLY A 88 -3.09 -26.33 1.90
CA GLY A 88 -3.69 -27.63 2.17
C GLY A 88 -4.87 -27.83 1.22
N ALA A 89 -5.12 -29.08 0.83
CA ALA A 89 -6.27 -29.43 0.02
C ALA A 89 -7.22 -30.31 0.82
N ARG A 90 -8.51 -29.98 0.80
CA ARG A 90 -9.55 -30.81 1.38
C ARG A 90 -10.47 -31.32 0.29
N ILE A 91 -10.61 -32.65 0.25
CA ILE A 91 -11.29 -33.36 -0.81
C ILE A 91 -12.60 -33.92 -0.29
N PHE A 92 -13.69 -33.68 -1.02
CA PHE A 92 -15.02 -34.19 -0.68
C PHE A 92 -15.62 -34.89 -1.89
N LYS A 93 -16.12 -36.12 -1.70
CA LYS A 93 -17.06 -36.74 -2.64
C LYS A 93 -18.22 -37.41 -1.92
N ARG A 94 -19.44 -37.27 -2.46
CA ARG A 94 -20.59 -38.08 -2.07
C ARG A 94 -20.25 -39.56 -2.18
N ASP A 95 -20.65 -40.32 -1.18
CA ASP A 95 -20.34 -41.75 -1.00
C ASP A 95 -18.87 -42.07 -0.65
N TYR A 96 -18.04 -41.04 -0.44
CA TYR A 96 -16.67 -41.17 0.03
C TYR A 96 -16.49 -40.43 1.37
N GLN A 97 -15.53 -40.91 2.17
CA GLN A 97 -15.06 -40.17 3.33
C GLN A 97 -14.24 -38.96 2.84
N SER A 98 -14.48 -37.77 3.43
CA SER A 98 -13.68 -36.60 3.11
C SER A 98 -12.23 -36.82 3.53
N ALA A 99 -11.29 -36.41 2.69
CA ALA A 99 -9.85 -36.47 3.00
C ALA A 99 -9.26 -35.07 3.04
N THR A 100 -8.25 -34.86 3.87
CA THR A 100 -7.43 -33.65 3.86
C THR A 100 -6.02 -34.06 3.50
N SER A 101 -5.40 -33.39 2.54
CA SER A 101 -3.99 -33.59 2.24
C SER A 101 -3.14 -33.08 3.40
N GLU A 102 -1.91 -33.56 3.48
CA GLU A 102 -0.87 -32.84 4.22
C GLU A 102 -0.67 -31.45 3.61
N GLN A 103 -0.15 -30.53 4.41
CA GLN A 103 0.23 -29.21 3.90
C GLN A 103 1.43 -29.34 2.97
N PHE A 104 1.41 -28.58 1.90
CA PHE A 104 2.49 -28.55 0.93
C PHE A 104 2.82 -27.11 0.57
N GLU A 105 4.09 -26.89 0.24
CA GLU A 105 4.61 -25.58 -0.14
C GLU A 105 4.55 -25.44 -1.66
N VAL A 106 3.99 -24.32 -2.12
CA VAL A 106 4.09 -23.90 -3.51
C VAL A 106 5.12 -22.78 -3.59
N VAL A 107 6.08 -22.95 -4.47
CA VAL A 107 7.12 -21.97 -4.80
C VAL A 107 7.02 -21.66 -6.29
N ASN A 108 7.34 -20.43 -6.67
CA ASN A 108 7.16 -19.95 -8.03
C ASN A 108 7.84 -20.86 -9.07
N GLY A 109 7.17 -21.08 -10.20
CA GLY A 109 7.64 -21.93 -11.30
C GLY A 109 7.64 -23.44 -11.03
N LYS A 110 7.16 -23.91 -9.86
CA LYS A 110 7.05 -25.35 -9.54
C LYS A 110 5.62 -25.87 -9.75
N VAL A 111 5.53 -27.08 -10.30
CA VAL A 111 4.29 -27.87 -10.33
C VAL A 111 4.30 -28.79 -9.12
N VAL A 112 3.35 -28.60 -8.21
CA VAL A 112 3.16 -29.47 -7.04
C VAL A 112 2.04 -30.45 -7.35
N THR A 113 2.38 -31.74 -7.43
CA THR A 113 1.39 -32.80 -7.64
C THR A 113 1.09 -33.49 -6.32
N VAL A 114 -0.18 -33.44 -5.90
CA VAL A 114 -0.68 -34.07 -4.69
C VAL A 114 -1.64 -35.17 -5.09
N THR A 115 -1.40 -36.40 -4.64
CA THR A 115 -2.34 -37.50 -4.85
C THR A 115 -3.09 -37.76 -3.56
N VAL A 116 -4.41 -37.73 -3.61
CA VAL A 116 -5.29 -38.00 -2.47
C VAL A 116 -6.20 -39.16 -2.82
N SER A 117 -6.11 -40.22 -2.03
CA SER A 117 -6.99 -41.38 -2.17
C SER A 117 -8.18 -41.25 -1.23
N LEU A 118 -9.40 -41.38 -1.76
CA LEU A 118 -10.64 -41.35 -1.00
C LEU A 118 -11.13 -42.77 -0.72
N ALA A 119 -11.40 -43.08 0.55
CA ALA A 119 -12.07 -44.32 0.92
C ALA A 119 -13.59 -44.18 0.74
N ARG A 120 -14.25 -45.22 0.25
CA ARG A 120 -15.72 -45.26 0.21
C ARG A 120 -16.27 -45.22 1.63
N SER A 121 -17.34 -44.46 1.84
CA SER A 121 -17.97 -44.37 3.15
C SER A 121 -18.68 -45.69 3.47
N THR A 122 -18.26 -46.39 4.53
CA THR A 122 -18.87 -47.64 5.01
C THR A 122 -19.99 -47.42 6.03
N GLN A 123 -20.23 -46.17 6.46
CA GLN A 123 -21.32 -45.83 7.37
C GLN A 123 -22.63 -45.65 6.60
N LEU A 124 -23.66 -46.39 7.04
CA LEU A 124 -25.02 -46.33 6.51
C LEU A 124 -25.62 -44.91 6.67
N LYS A 125 -25.83 -44.27 5.50
CA LYS A 125 -26.76 -43.19 5.16
C LYS A 125 -26.96 -42.10 6.22
N GLU A 126 -26.01 -41.17 6.28
CA GLU A 126 -26.39 -39.77 6.50
C GLU A 126 -27.28 -39.34 5.32
N ILE A 127 -28.54 -39.02 5.60
CA ILE A 127 -29.53 -38.56 4.61
C ILE A 127 -29.16 -37.13 4.21
N GLY A 128 -28.19 -37.02 3.30
CA GLY A 128 -27.86 -35.78 2.59
C GLY A 128 -26.46 -35.23 2.85
N SER A 129 -25.43 -35.87 2.29
CA SER A 129 -24.16 -35.19 2.05
C SER A 129 -24.13 -34.69 0.61
N VAL A 130 -24.01 -33.38 0.48
CA VAL A 130 -24.11 -32.69 -0.80
C VAL A 130 -22.72 -32.19 -1.16
N GLU A 131 -22.13 -32.93 -2.09
CA GLU A 131 -20.83 -32.68 -2.68
C GLU A 131 -20.90 -31.52 -3.66
N VAL A 132 -19.96 -30.57 -3.62
CA VAL A 132 -19.99 -29.35 -4.45
C VAL A 132 -18.57 -28.87 -4.66
N ARG A 133 -18.26 -28.24 -5.79
CA ARG A 133 -16.95 -27.65 -6.13
C ARG A 133 -17.16 -26.22 -6.70
N SER A 134 -16.13 -25.38 -6.78
CA SER A 134 -16.28 -23.96 -7.17
C SER A 134 -15.00 -23.24 -7.59
N LYS A 135 -14.95 -22.62 -8.78
CA LYS A 135 -13.88 -21.68 -9.19
C LYS A 135 -14.46 -20.51 -9.96
N ALA A 136 -14.03 -19.29 -9.62
CA ALA A 136 -14.33 -18.08 -10.39
C ALA A 136 -13.19 -17.83 -11.40
N SER A 137 -13.53 -17.69 -12.68
CA SER A 137 -12.64 -17.21 -13.72
C SER A 137 -13.15 -15.83 -14.10
N ILE A 138 -12.48 -14.80 -13.59
CA ILE A 138 -12.50 -13.46 -14.17
C ILE A 138 -11.18 -13.37 -14.95
N SER A 139 -11.16 -12.69 -16.09
CA SER A 139 -9.93 -12.44 -16.86
C SER A 139 -8.98 -11.59 -16.02
N THR A 140 -8.19 -12.23 -15.17
CA THR A 140 -7.19 -11.55 -14.35
C THR A 140 -5.87 -11.56 -15.09
N THR A 141 -5.33 -10.36 -15.33
CA THR A 141 -3.94 -10.23 -15.76
C THR A 141 -3.10 -10.02 -14.52
N SER A 142 -2.07 -10.85 -14.34
CA SER A 142 -1.20 -10.77 -13.18
C SER A 142 0.22 -10.38 -13.59
N VAL A 143 0.83 -9.52 -12.78
CA VAL A 143 2.26 -9.19 -12.85
C VAL A 143 2.89 -9.62 -11.52
N GLY A 144 4.01 -10.33 -11.59
CA GLY A 144 4.76 -10.81 -10.43
C GLY A 144 6.26 -10.57 -10.60
N ASP A 145 7.04 -10.88 -9.58
CA ASP A 145 8.50 -10.64 -9.56
C ASP A 145 9.26 -11.16 -10.77
N THR A 146 8.83 -12.29 -11.33
CA THR A 146 9.52 -12.94 -12.46
C THR A 146 9.04 -12.49 -13.83
N SER A 147 7.95 -11.72 -13.91
CA SER A 147 7.42 -11.25 -15.19
C SER A 147 8.39 -10.28 -15.87
N ALA A 148 8.51 -10.40 -17.20
CA ALA A 148 9.34 -9.53 -18.02
C ALA A 148 9.05 -8.03 -17.79
N GLN A 149 7.78 -7.66 -17.64
CA GLN A 149 7.37 -6.29 -17.34
C GLN A 149 7.95 -5.84 -15.99
N ARG A 150 7.91 -6.69 -14.95
CA ARG A 150 8.43 -6.35 -13.62
C ARG A 150 9.95 -6.20 -13.62
N LYS A 151 10.69 -7.08 -14.30
CA LYS A 151 12.16 -7.00 -14.44
C LYS A 151 12.63 -5.74 -15.16
N LEU A 152 11.83 -5.23 -16.11
CA LEU A 152 12.09 -3.99 -16.85
C LEU A 152 11.58 -2.72 -16.13
N SER A 153 10.97 -2.82 -14.96
CA SER A 153 10.29 -1.69 -14.32
C SER A 153 10.88 -1.36 -12.96
N ASP A 154 11.09 -0.08 -12.69
CA ASP A 154 11.59 0.39 -11.38
C ASP A 154 10.60 0.04 -10.25
N THR A 155 9.29 0.16 -10.51
CA THR A 155 8.22 -0.03 -9.51
C THR A 155 7.14 -0.97 -10.04
N LEU A 156 6.32 -1.54 -9.14
CA LEU A 156 5.21 -2.40 -9.57
C LEU A 156 4.14 -1.61 -10.32
N ALA A 157 3.99 -0.32 -9.98
CA ALA A 157 3.10 0.58 -10.68
C ALA A 157 3.54 0.82 -12.14
N ASP A 158 4.84 0.95 -12.41
CA ASP A 158 5.35 1.03 -13.79
C ASP A 158 5.09 -0.30 -14.55
N ALA A 159 5.31 -1.45 -13.90
CA ALA A 159 5.00 -2.74 -14.50
C ALA A 159 3.50 -2.92 -14.82
N LEU A 160 2.62 -2.40 -13.96
CA LEU A 160 1.17 -2.37 -14.21
C LEU A 160 0.81 -1.49 -15.41
N ASN A 161 1.50 -0.37 -15.63
CA ASN A 161 1.24 0.52 -16.77
C ASN A 161 1.56 -0.10 -18.14
N LYS A 162 2.35 -1.18 -18.13
CA LYS A 162 2.72 -1.99 -19.30
C LYS A 162 1.69 -3.08 -19.61
N ILE A 163 0.64 -3.24 -18.80
CA ILE A 163 -0.46 -4.20 -19.03
C ILE A 163 -1.55 -3.59 -19.91
N SER A 164 -2.15 -4.42 -20.75
CA SER A 164 -3.35 -4.10 -21.53
C SER A 164 -4.48 -3.54 -20.66
N GLY A 165 -5.15 -2.47 -21.12
CA GLY A 165 -6.30 -1.89 -20.42
C GLY A 165 -5.99 -1.13 -19.13
N VAL A 166 -4.73 -1.12 -18.66
CA VAL A 166 -4.29 -0.41 -17.47
C VAL A 166 -3.61 0.90 -17.88
N SER A 167 -3.88 1.97 -17.14
CA SER A 167 -3.11 3.20 -17.23
C SER A 167 -2.81 3.70 -15.82
N VAL A 168 -1.52 3.78 -15.51
CA VAL A 168 -1.05 4.38 -14.26
C VAL A 168 -0.74 5.84 -14.56
N GLN A 169 -1.47 6.73 -13.90
CA GLN A 169 -1.20 8.16 -13.98
C GLN A 169 -0.17 8.48 -12.92
N THR A 170 1.04 8.80 -13.38
CA THR A 170 2.10 9.46 -12.61
C THR A 170 2.42 10.77 -13.30
N SER A 171 2.63 11.83 -12.53
CA SER A 171 3.31 13.01 -13.06
C SER A 171 4.76 12.90 -12.61
N SER A 172 5.67 12.51 -13.50
CA SER A 172 7.11 12.48 -13.20
C SER A 172 7.70 13.87 -12.95
N ASN A 173 6.95 14.90 -13.31
CA ASN A 173 7.26 16.32 -13.23
C ASN A 173 6.40 17.05 -12.18
N ASP A 174 5.80 16.33 -11.24
CA ASP A 174 5.08 16.95 -10.14
C ASP A 174 5.30 16.12 -8.89
N SER A 175 6.06 16.69 -7.95
CA SER A 175 6.45 16.00 -6.72
C SER A 175 5.23 15.71 -5.82
N ASP A 176 4.11 16.41 -6.01
CA ASP A 176 2.85 16.16 -5.30
C ASP A 176 1.85 15.24 -6.04
N ALA A 177 2.13 14.86 -7.29
CA ALA A 177 1.12 14.17 -8.08
C ALA A 177 0.83 12.79 -7.50
N THR A 178 -0.44 12.59 -7.16
CA THR A 178 -0.93 11.28 -6.74
C THR A 178 -0.71 10.25 -7.85
N GLN A 179 -0.10 9.12 -7.52
CA GLN A 179 0.01 8.00 -8.43
C GLN A 179 -1.27 7.17 -8.36
N THR A 180 -2.06 7.15 -9.44
CA THR A 180 -3.38 6.48 -9.44
C THR A 180 -3.49 5.49 -10.58
N ILE A 181 -4.35 4.46 -10.44
CA ILE A 181 -4.59 3.45 -11.46
C ILE A 181 -5.99 3.63 -12.06
N SER A 182 -6.04 3.78 -13.37
CA SER A 182 -7.26 3.71 -14.18
C SER A 182 -7.31 2.42 -14.98
N LEU A 183 -8.50 1.84 -15.11
CA LEU A 183 -8.76 0.63 -15.91
C LEU A 183 -9.75 0.98 -17.02
N GLU A 184 -9.52 0.53 -18.25
CA GLU A 184 -10.42 0.77 -19.40
C GLU A 184 -10.72 2.28 -19.63
N GLY A 185 -9.78 3.16 -19.28
CA GLY A 185 -9.96 4.62 -19.37
C GLY A 185 -10.97 5.20 -18.38
N GLN A 186 -11.44 4.40 -17.42
CA GLN A 186 -12.32 4.84 -16.35
C GLN A 186 -11.59 5.71 -15.34
N ASP A 187 -12.34 6.49 -14.59
CA ASP A 187 -11.81 7.28 -13.48
C ASP A 187 -11.04 6.41 -12.49
N ALA A 188 -9.86 6.84 -12.05
CA ALA A 188 -9.09 6.08 -11.09
C ALA A 188 -9.80 5.94 -9.72
N SER A 189 -10.75 6.82 -9.40
CA SER A 189 -11.60 6.70 -8.22
C SER A 189 -12.62 5.55 -8.30
N GLN A 190 -12.82 5.00 -9.50
CA GLN A 190 -13.66 3.83 -9.75
C GLN A 190 -12.86 2.52 -9.76
N THR A 191 -11.54 2.56 -9.57
CA THR A 191 -10.70 1.38 -9.41
C THR A 191 -10.60 1.00 -7.94
N ALA A 192 -11.07 -0.19 -7.57
CA ALA A 192 -10.81 -0.72 -6.23
C ALA A 192 -9.35 -1.19 -6.13
N LEU A 193 -8.62 -0.74 -5.13
CA LEU A 193 -7.30 -1.23 -4.80
C LEU A 193 -7.42 -2.09 -3.54
N THR A 194 -6.88 -3.30 -3.58
CA THR A 194 -6.86 -4.20 -2.43
C THR A 194 -5.46 -4.75 -2.20
N LEU A 195 -5.15 -5.09 -0.95
CA LEU A 195 -3.96 -5.83 -0.54
C LEU A 195 -4.40 -7.15 0.07
N ASP A 196 -4.08 -8.26 -0.59
CA ASP A 196 -4.56 -9.59 -0.18
C ASP A 196 -6.09 -9.64 0.03
N GLY A 197 -6.84 -8.88 -0.77
CA GLY A 197 -8.30 -8.75 -0.67
C GLY A 197 -8.79 -7.66 0.29
N ILE A 198 -7.92 -7.03 1.08
CA ILE A 198 -8.28 -5.93 1.99
C ILE A 198 -8.25 -4.59 1.25
N PRO A 199 -9.31 -3.76 1.29
CA PRO A 199 -9.33 -2.46 0.61
C PRO A 199 -8.20 -1.52 1.08
N LEU A 200 -7.46 -0.97 0.12
CA LEU A 200 -6.44 0.07 0.34
C LEU A 200 -7.02 1.49 0.18
N ASN A 201 -8.05 1.65 -0.65
CA ASN A 201 -8.77 2.90 -0.83
C ASN A 201 -10.23 2.76 -0.40
N ALA A 202 -10.81 3.90 -0.01
CA ALA A 202 -12.25 3.98 0.16
C ALA A 202 -12.95 3.92 -1.21
N PRO A 203 -14.10 3.25 -1.33
CA PRO A 203 -14.94 3.28 -2.53
C PRO A 203 -15.19 4.71 -3.01
N GLY A 204 -15.04 4.95 -4.31
CA GLY A 204 -15.21 6.27 -4.92
C GLY A 204 -14.05 7.24 -4.69
N THR A 205 -12.95 6.81 -4.07
CA THR A 205 -11.72 7.60 -3.92
C THR A 205 -10.57 6.91 -4.65
N ALA A 206 -9.79 7.64 -5.45
CA ALA A 206 -8.62 7.08 -6.11
C ALA A 206 -7.55 6.72 -5.06
N GLY A 207 -7.02 5.51 -5.10
CA GLY A 207 -5.91 5.14 -4.23
C GLY A 207 -4.61 5.79 -4.70
N ASN A 208 -3.91 6.47 -3.79
CA ASN A 208 -2.60 7.05 -4.06
C ASN A 208 -1.51 6.02 -3.77
N LEU A 209 -0.90 5.48 -4.82
CA LEU A 209 0.25 4.58 -4.70
C LEU A 209 1.54 5.31 -4.32
N GLY A 210 1.59 6.64 -4.44
CA GLY A 210 2.75 7.42 -4.01
C GLY A 210 2.97 7.39 -2.49
N SER A 211 1.89 7.23 -1.72
CA SER A 211 1.94 7.10 -0.25
C SER A 211 2.13 5.65 0.22
N ILE A 212 2.11 4.67 -0.68
CA ILE A 212 2.20 3.24 -0.34
C ILE A 212 3.43 2.66 -1.04
N SER A 213 4.36 2.08 -0.30
CA SER A 213 5.55 1.51 -0.92
C SER A 213 5.19 0.27 -1.73
N THR A 214 5.11 0.42 -3.05
CA THR A 214 4.80 -0.70 -3.95
C THR A 214 5.90 -1.76 -4.00
N ASP A 215 7.05 -1.52 -3.35
CA ASP A 215 8.14 -2.49 -3.22
C ASP A 215 7.86 -3.57 -2.17
N LEU A 216 6.93 -3.32 -1.24
CA LEU A 216 6.41 -4.35 -0.34
C LEU A 216 5.57 -5.41 -1.07
N PHE A 217 5.21 -5.17 -2.33
CA PHE A 217 4.36 -6.06 -3.10
C PHE A 217 5.18 -6.96 -4.02
N ARG A 218 4.93 -8.27 -3.91
CA ARG A 218 5.53 -9.33 -4.76
C ARG A 218 4.83 -9.45 -6.11
N GLY A 219 3.68 -8.80 -6.25
CA GLY A 219 2.93 -8.77 -7.49
C GLY A 219 1.55 -8.18 -7.33
N SER A 220 0.81 -8.18 -8.44
CA SER A 220 -0.54 -7.66 -8.55
C SER A 220 -1.38 -8.56 -9.45
N SER A 221 -2.69 -8.37 -9.39
CA SER A 221 -3.66 -8.93 -10.32
C SER A 221 -4.71 -7.88 -10.64
N VAL A 222 -5.06 -7.75 -11.91
CA VAL A 222 -6.01 -6.75 -12.41
C VAL A 222 -7.26 -7.47 -12.88
N SER A 223 -8.43 -7.02 -12.41
CA SER A 223 -9.75 -7.45 -12.87
C SER A 223 -10.47 -6.25 -13.45
N PHE A 224 -11.01 -6.38 -14.66
CA PHE A 224 -11.83 -5.32 -15.28
C PHE A 224 -13.31 -5.43 -14.86
N GLY A 225 -13.77 -6.57 -14.35
CA GLY A 225 -15.12 -6.79 -13.81
C GLY A 225 -15.58 -5.72 -12.80
N PRO A 226 -16.70 -4.97 -12.98
CA PRO A 226 -17.27 -4.20 -11.89
C PRO A 226 -17.38 -5.07 -10.65
N GLN A 227 -16.92 -4.53 -9.54
CA GLN A 227 -17.00 -5.18 -8.25
C GLN A 227 -17.45 -4.17 -7.20
N ALA A 228 -17.86 -4.68 -6.05
CA ALA A 228 -18.22 -3.85 -4.91
C ALA A 228 -17.09 -2.84 -4.62
N GLY A 229 -17.42 -1.54 -4.69
CA GLY A 229 -16.49 -0.45 -4.42
C GLY A 229 -15.56 -0.07 -5.57
N GLY A 230 -15.63 -0.75 -6.73
CA GLY A 230 -14.83 -0.44 -7.91
C GLY A 230 -15.56 -0.77 -9.21
N LEU A 231 -16.17 0.24 -9.84
CA LEU A 231 -16.88 0.09 -11.11
C LEU A 231 -15.99 -0.18 -12.32
N ALA A 232 -14.75 0.31 -12.28
CA ALA A 232 -13.73 0.04 -13.29
C ALA A 232 -13.13 -1.37 -13.13
N GLY A 233 -13.47 -2.03 -12.02
CA GLY A 233 -12.87 -3.25 -11.55
C GLY A 233 -11.89 -2.98 -10.43
N GLY A 234 -10.77 -3.68 -10.40
CA GLY A 234 -9.76 -3.40 -9.40
C GLY A 234 -8.47 -4.17 -9.53
N VAL A 235 -7.55 -3.78 -8.66
CA VAL A 235 -6.17 -4.21 -8.63
C VAL A 235 -5.92 -4.76 -7.24
N ASN A 236 -5.64 -6.06 -7.17
CA ASN A 236 -5.27 -6.73 -5.93
C ASN A 236 -3.75 -6.92 -5.89
N PHE A 237 -3.09 -6.19 -5.00
CA PHE A 237 -1.68 -6.34 -4.64
C PHE A 237 -1.51 -7.55 -3.72
N ARG A 238 -0.33 -8.17 -3.80
CA ARG A 238 0.04 -9.35 -3.01
C ARG A 238 1.32 -9.07 -2.23
N THR A 239 1.31 -9.32 -0.93
CA THR A 239 2.50 -9.17 -0.08
C THR A 239 3.37 -10.42 -0.09
N LEU A 240 4.51 -10.36 0.59
CA LEU A 240 5.22 -11.55 1.03
C LEU A 240 4.30 -12.41 1.92
N GLU A 241 4.34 -13.72 1.75
CA GLU A 241 3.50 -14.70 2.44
C GLU A 241 4.34 -15.66 3.28
N PRO A 242 3.86 -16.06 4.49
CA PRO A 242 4.52 -17.10 5.28
C PRO A 242 4.73 -18.41 4.51
N THR A 243 5.91 -19.00 4.67
CA THR A 243 6.36 -20.24 4.01
C THR A 243 6.64 -21.35 5.03
N LEU A 244 6.68 -22.62 4.59
CA LEU A 244 7.02 -23.73 5.50
C LEU A 244 8.51 -23.71 5.79
N SER A 245 9.31 -23.51 4.75
CA SER A 245 10.76 -23.40 4.86
C SER A 245 11.18 -21.97 5.13
N TRP A 246 12.25 -21.80 5.92
CA TRP A 246 12.87 -20.49 6.09
C TRP A 246 13.56 -20.09 4.79
N GLN A 247 13.12 -18.98 4.21
CA GLN A 247 13.69 -18.35 3.04
C GLN A 247 13.77 -16.83 3.25
N GLY A 248 14.72 -16.20 2.60
CA GLY A 248 14.87 -14.76 2.56
C GLY A 248 15.32 -14.27 1.20
N THR A 249 15.15 -12.98 0.95
CA THR A 249 15.54 -12.31 -0.29
C THR A 249 16.14 -10.95 0.05
N LEU A 250 17.31 -10.65 -0.50
CA LEU A 250 17.91 -9.31 -0.50
C LEU A 250 17.88 -8.79 -1.93
N THR A 251 17.26 -7.63 -2.15
CA THR A 251 17.29 -6.93 -3.42
C THR A 251 18.01 -5.61 -3.23
N LEU A 252 19.00 -5.34 -4.08
CA LEU A 252 19.72 -4.08 -4.16
C LEU A 252 19.53 -3.51 -5.56
N SER A 253 19.24 -2.23 -5.66
CA SER A 253 19.06 -1.56 -6.94
C SER A 253 19.73 -0.19 -6.91
N ALA A 254 20.40 0.15 -8.00
CA ALA A 254 20.91 1.48 -8.28
C ALA A 254 20.47 1.90 -9.69
N GLY A 255 20.31 3.19 -9.93
CA GLY A 255 19.90 3.70 -11.22
C GLY A 255 20.43 5.09 -11.51
N SER A 256 20.17 5.54 -12.73
CA SER A 256 20.47 6.90 -13.17
C SER A 256 19.79 7.92 -12.27
N TYR A 257 20.34 9.15 -12.21
CA TYR A 257 19.81 10.25 -11.40
C TYR A 257 19.82 9.97 -9.89
N GLY A 258 20.79 9.19 -9.41
CA GLY A 258 20.95 8.93 -7.98
C GLY A 258 19.88 8.02 -7.38
N LYS A 259 19.07 7.35 -8.21
CA LYS A 259 18.08 6.38 -7.75
C LYS A 259 18.77 5.20 -7.05
N TYR A 260 18.30 4.83 -5.88
CA TYR A 260 18.67 3.56 -5.26
C TYR A 260 17.50 2.96 -4.49
N ASN A 261 17.50 1.65 -4.36
CA ASN A 261 16.52 0.90 -3.58
C ASN A 261 17.19 -0.30 -2.94
N TRP A 262 16.81 -0.63 -1.72
CA TRP A 262 17.10 -1.94 -1.16
C TRP A 262 15.87 -2.49 -0.46
N ALA A 263 15.74 -3.81 -0.52
CA ALA A 263 14.69 -4.54 0.16
C ALA A 263 15.25 -5.81 0.75
N VAL A 264 14.85 -6.13 1.97
CA VAL A 264 15.12 -7.41 2.62
C VAL A 264 13.81 -8.02 3.06
N GLY A 265 13.59 -9.28 2.69
CA GLY A 265 12.42 -10.06 3.07
C GLY A 265 12.84 -11.37 3.68
N GLU A 266 12.17 -11.81 4.73
CA GLU A 266 12.31 -13.13 5.34
C GLU A 266 10.93 -13.73 5.57
N THR A 267 10.80 -15.03 5.32
CA THR A 267 9.58 -15.77 5.60
C THR A 267 9.90 -17.20 6.00
N GLY A 268 9.04 -17.77 6.85
CA GLY A 268 9.16 -19.14 7.31
C GLY A 268 8.06 -19.50 8.29
N SER A 269 8.20 -20.66 8.91
CA SER A 269 7.27 -21.15 9.93
C SER A 269 7.99 -21.72 11.15
N LEU A 270 7.42 -21.47 12.32
CA LEU A 270 7.79 -22.05 13.61
C LEU A 270 6.60 -22.88 14.12
N GLY A 271 6.57 -24.15 13.72
CA GLY A 271 5.44 -25.04 14.03
C GLY A 271 4.15 -24.56 13.35
N ARG A 272 3.16 -24.15 14.15
CA ARG A 272 1.86 -23.66 13.66
C ARG A 272 1.84 -22.16 13.32
N LEU A 273 2.91 -21.44 13.64
CA LEU A 273 3.04 -20.01 13.40
C LEU A 273 3.90 -19.76 12.16
N GLY A 274 3.29 -19.35 11.06
CA GLY A 274 3.98 -18.77 9.91
C GLY A 274 4.26 -17.29 10.12
N PHE A 275 5.40 -16.80 9.64
CA PHE A 275 5.75 -15.38 9.64
C PHE A 275 6.31 -14.96 8.27
N ALA A 276 6.07 -13.71 7.89
CA ALA A 276 6.75 -13.01 6.82
C ALA A 276 7.05 -11.58 7.27
N VAL A 277 8.28 -11.14 7.09
CA VAL A 277 8.75 -9.80 7.42
C VAL A 277 9.46 -9.23 6.21
N GLN A 278 9.19 -7.98 5.86
CA GLN A 278 9.91 -7.29 4.79
C GLN A 278 10.15 -5.84 5.17
N HIS A 279 11.34 -5.35 4.85
CA HIS A 279 11.68 -3.94 4.92
C HIS A 279 12.19 -3.48 3.56
N THR A 280 11.84 -2.27 3.16
CA THR A 280 12.33 -1.64 1.94
C THR A 280 12.65 -0.17 2.20
N ALA A 281 13.71 0.33 1.59
CA ALA A 281 13.97 1.76 1.52
C ALA A 281 14.49 2.13 0.14
N ARG A 282 13.84 3.13 -0.45
CA ARG A 282 14.08 3.68 -1.77
C ARG A 282 14.36 5.17 -1.65
N SER A 283 15.33 5.65 -2.41
CA SER A 283 15.48 7.06 -2.74
C SER A 283 15.40 7.23 -4.24
N THR A 284 14.51 8.11 -4.68
CA THR A 284 14.32 8.48 -6.08
C THR A 284 14.38 9.98 -6.19
N PRO A 285 15.59 10.56 -6.36
CA PRO A 285 15.71 11.96 -6.66
C PRO A 285 14.94 12.31 -7.93
N SER A 286 14.24 13.44 -7.90
CA SER A 286 13.73 14.07 -9.11
C SER A 286 14.88 14.39 -10.05
N LEU A 287 14.56 14.51 -11.35
CA LEU A 287 15.51 14.93 -12.36
C LEU A 287 16.02 16.35 -12.17
N ALA A 288 15.30 17.17 -11.39
CA ALA A 288 15.72 18.51 -11.01
C ALA A 288 16.52 18.58 -9.70
N ASN A 289 16.69 17.45 -9.01
CA ASN A 289 17.45 17.43 -7.77
C ASN A 289 18.90 17.87 -7.99
N GLY A 290 19.37 18.84 -7.21
CA GLY A 290 20.71 19.42 -7.33
C GLY A 290 20.88 20.40 -8.49
N LEU A 291 19.83 20.70 -9.27
CA LEU A 291 19.89 21.74 -10.30
C LEU A 291 19.76 23.12 -9.66
N VAL A 292 20.58 24.07 -10.12
CA VAL A 292 20.53 25.47 -9.72
C VAL A 292 19.85 26.28 -10.82
N PHE A 293 18.65 26.78 -10.54
CA PHE A 293 17.92 27.67 -11.44
C PHE A 293 17.08 28.67 -10.63
N ALA A 294 16.65 29.76 -11.26
CA ALA A 294 15.67 30.67 -10.67
C ALA A 294 14.26 30.14 -10.97
N ASP A 295 13.34 30.29 -10.02
CA ASP A 295 11.95 29.87 -10.15
C ASP A 295 11.00 31.02 -9.76
N ALA A 296 9.70 30.76 -9.83
CA ALA A 296 8.64 31.70 -9.45
C ALA A 296 8.69 32.17 -7.99
N SER A 297 9.51 31.55 -7.14
CA SER A 297 9.68 31.99 -5.76
C SER A 297 10.32 33.37 -5.65
N GLY A 298 11.05 33.80 -6.69
CA GLY A 298 11.77 35.08 -6.73
C GLY A 298 12.99 35.14 -5.81
N ILE A 299 13.31 34.05 -5.10
CA ILE A 299 14.63 33.87 -4.52
C ILE A 299 15.59 33.59 -5.69
N GLY A 300 16.75 34.26 -5.70
CA GLY A 300 17.77 34.05 -6.74
C GLY A 300 18.12 32.57 -6.92
N PRO A 301 18.84 32.19 -7.99
CA PRO A 301 19.10 30.80 -8.30
C PRO A 301 19.60 30.01 -7.09
N TYR A 302 18.90 28.94 -6.74
CA TYR A 302 19.23 28.10 -5.59
C TYR A 302 19.22 26.62 -6.01
N GLU A 303 19.91 25.79 -5.24
CA GLU A 303 19.92 24.35 -5.45
C GLU A 303 18.57 23.77 -5.04
N HIS A 304 17.89 23.11 -5.98
CA HIS A 304 16.60 22.50 -5.68
C HIS A 304 16.79 21.10 -5.09
N ASP A 305 16.30 20.91 -3.87
CA ASP A 305 16.17 19.58 -3.25
C ASP A 305 14.81 18.98 -3.63
N ALA A 306 14.86 17.86 -4.32
CA ALA A 306 13.70 17.13 -4.78
C ALA A 306 13.91 15.62 -4.62
N ILE A 307 14.53 15.24 -3.51
CA ILE A 307 14.71 13.83 -3.17
C ILE A 307 13.39 13.26 -2.62
N ASN A 308 12.89 12.20 -3.26
CA ASN A 308 11.80 11.39 -2.72
C ASN A 308 12.38 10.15 -2.04
N ASN A 309 12.28 10.08 -0.72
CA ASN A 309 12.66 8.95 0.11
C ASN A 309 11.42 8.20 0.56
N ASN A 310 11.39 6.88 0.37
CA ASN A 310 10.31 6.01 0.80
C ASN A 310 10.93 4.87 1.61
N SER A 311 10.48 4.66 2.85
CA SER A 311 10.80 3.47 3.64
C SER A 311 9.53 2.78 4.10
N ALA A 312 9.53 1.46 4.11
CA ALA A 312 8.34 0.70 4.44
C ALA A 312 8.64 -0.65 5.07
N ASP A 313 7.74 -1.06 5.96
CA ASP A 313 7.81 -2.30 6.73
C ASP A 313 6.55 -3.12 6.51
N LEU A 314 6.71 -4.44 6.48
CA LEU A 314 5.64 -5.43 6.46
C LEU A 314 5.93 -6.48 7.53
N LEU A 315 4.91 -6.79 8.34
CA LEU A 315 4.88 -7.95 9.22
C LEU A 315 3.57 -8.70 8.98
N LYS A 316 3.67 -9.97 8.64
CA LYS A 316 2.53 -10.86 8.46
C LYS A 316 2.72 -12.11 9.29
N LEU A 317 1.74 -12.40 10.14
CA LEU A 317 1.73 -13.57 11.02
C LEU A 317 0.53 -14.43 10.68
N ARG A 318 0.73 -15.73 10.48
CA ARG A 318 -0.34 -16.70 10.23
C ARG A 318 -0.28 -17.80 11.28
N TYR A 319 -1.26 -17.84 12.18
CA TYR A 319 -1.37 -18.87 13.20
C TYR A 319 -2.45 -19.89 12.84
N ARG A 320 -2.07 -21.16 12.79
CA ARG A 320 -3.01 -22.27 12.58
C ARG A 320 -3.64 -22.67 13.93
N LEU A 321 -4.88 -22.26 14.15
CA LEU A 321 -5.67 -22.63 15.34
C LEU A 321 -5.99 -24.12 15.31
N THR A 322 -6.49 -24.60 14.17
CA THR A 322 -6.81 -26.00 13.89
C THR A 322 -6.44 -26.32 12.42
N ASP A 323 -6.54 -27.58 11.99
CA ASP A 323 -6.34 -27.92 10.57
C ASP A 323 -7.42 -27.32 9.65
N ALA A 324 -8.51 -26.82 10.22
CA ALA A 324 -9.63 -26.19 9.53
C ALA A 324 -9.69 -24.67 9.74
N GLN A 325 -8.81 -24.07 10.55
CA GLN A 325 -8.91 -22.65 10.90
C GLN A 325 -7.52 -21.99 11.02
N THR A 326 -7.38 -20.85 10.37
CA THR A 326 -6.17 -20.04 10.37
C THR A 326 -6.49 -18.58 10.67
N LEU A 327 -5.72 -17.97 11.56
CA LEU A 327 -5.79 -16.55 11.89
C LEU A 327 -4.57 -15.85 11.30
N THR A 328 -4.78 -14.85 10.45
CA THR A 328 -3.71 -14.08 9.80
C THR A 328 -3.78 -12.63 10.23
N GLY A 329 -2.72 -12.09 10.82
CA GLY A 329 -2.55 -10.67 11.09
C GLY A 329 -1.55 -10.06 10.12
N THR A 330 -1.88 -8.93 9.51
CA THR A 330 -0.97 -8.17 8.64
C THR A 330 -0.82 -6.74 9.17
N PHE A 331 0.41 -6.30 9.33
CA PHE A 331 0.80 -4.93 9.65
C PHE A 331 1.71 -4.42 8.53
N MET A 332 1.43 -3.22 8.04
CA MET A 332 2.25 -2.54 7.04
C MET A 332 2.39 -1.07 7.43
N ASP A 333 3.58 -0.54 7.28
CA ASP A 333 3.93 0.85 7.55
C ASP A 333 4.71 1.40 6.35
N THR A 334 4.47 2.64 5.95
CA THR A 334 5.20 3.32 4.89
C THR A 334 5.37 4.78 5.28
N ASN A 335 6.60 5.25 5.22
CA ASN A 335 6.98 6.64 5.40
C ASN A 335 7.57 7.13 4.08
N THR A 336 6.98 8.17 3.52
CA THR A 336 7.47 8.85 2.32
C THR A 336 7.77 10.29 2.70
N ASP A 337 8.92 10.80 2.29
CA ASP A 337 9.32 12.18 2.46
C ASP A 337 9.92 12.68 1.15
N ASN A 338 9.44 13.82 0.67
CA ASN A 338 9.76 14.34 -0.64
C ASN A 338 10.07 15.83 -0.56
N GLY A 339 11.24 16.23 -1.07
CA GLY A 339 11.52 17.64 -1.34
C GLY A 339 10.49 18.20 -2.32
N PHE A 340 9.76 19.24 -1.93
CA PHE A 340 8.67 19.76 -2.74
C PHE A 340 9.19 20.72 -3.80
N ILE A 341 9.13 20.27 -5.05
CA ILE A 341 9.48 21.05 -6.23
C ILE A 341 8.31 21.09 -7.21
N CYS A 342 8.12 22.24 -7.84
CA CYS A 342 7.27 22.38 -9.00
C CYS A 342 8.12 22.21 -10.26
N LEU A 343 7.79 21.24 -11.13
CA LEU A 343 8.54 21.02 -12.37
C LEU A 343 7.67 21.41 -13.56
N GLN A 344 7.07 22.58 -13.52
CA GLN A 344 6.33 23.16 -14.64
C GLN A 344 7.02 24.45 -15.08
N ASP A 345 7.31 24.56 -16.36
CA ASP A 345 7.99 25.68 -17.01
C ASP A 345 7.09 26.19 -18.14
N THR A 346 6.18 27.06 -17.75
CA THR A 346 5.10 27.60 -18.59
C THR A 346 5.07 29.14 -18.58
N GLY A 347 6.03 29.77 -17.91
CA GLY A 347 6.19 31.22 -17.79
C GLY A 347 7.60 31.69 -18.12
N ALA A 348 7.97 32.88 -17.64
CA ALA A 348 9.33 33.42 -17.81
C ALA A 348 10.36 32.68 -16.94
N LEU A 349 9.89 32.09 -15.84
CA LEU A 349 10.65 31.21 -14.94
C LEU A 349 9.83 29.94 -14.71
N PRO A 350 10.48 28.79 -14.44
CA PRO A 350 9.79 27.62 -13.91
C PRO A 350 9.01 27.98 -12.64
N CYS A 351 7.87 27.34 -12.43
CA CYS A 351 7.19 27.45 -11.15
C CYS A 351 8.10 26.93 -10.03
N GLY A 352 7.91 27.44 -8.82
CA GLY A 352 8.61 26.96 -7.66
C GLY A 352 8.25 27.77 -6.42
N TYR A 353 8.74 27.29 -5.27
CA TYR A 353 8.25 27.69 -3.96
C TYR A 353 9.38 28.18 -3.04
N GLY A 354 10.63 28.15 -3.50
CA GLY A 354 11.79 28.42 -2.67
C GLY A 354 12.32 27.15 -1.97
N PRO A 355 13.43 27.26 -1.24
CA PRO A 355 14.07 26.13 -0.58
C PRO A 355 13.29 25.64 0.65
N ASN A 356 13.57 24.39 1.07
CA ASN A 356 13.09 23.80 2.32
C ASN A 356 11.55 23.67 2.42
N ASN A 357 10.89 23.38 1.31
CA ASN A 357 9.50 22.96 1.28
C ASN A 357 9.47 21.42 1.12
N SER A 358 8.52 20.74 1.77
CA SER A 358 8.47 19.28 1.74
C SER A 358 7.05 18.73 1.72
N ILE A 359 6.95 17.48 1.27
CA ILE A 359 5.76 16.65 1.38
C ILE A 359 6.14 15.37 2.09
N ALA A 360 5.55 15.14 3.25
CA ALA A 360 5.66 13.88 3.95
C ALA A 360 4.34 13.13 3.89
N SER A 361 4.40 11.80 3.80
CA SER A 361 3.22 10.97 3.99
C SER A 361 3.55 9.71 4.78
N HIS A 362 2.67 9.37 5.71
CA HIS A 362 2.75 8.18 6.52
C HIS A 362 1.50 7.33 6.30
N PHE A 363 1.67 6.16 5.71
CA PHE A 363 0.61 5.17 5.53
C PHE A 363 0.83 4.02 6.51
N SER A 364 -0.21 3.62 7.23
CA SER A 364 -0.22 2.38 8.00
C SER A 364 -1.47 1.56 7.69
N LEU A 365 -1.32 0.23 7.71
CA LEU A 365 -2.40 -0.74 7.57
C LEU A 365 -2.24 -1.81 8.64
N PHE A 366 -3.34 -2.07 9.34
CA PHE A 366 -3.50 -3.23 10.20
C PHE A 366 -4.70 -4.03 9.73
N SER A 367 -4.56 -5.36 9.69
CA SER A 367 -5.69 -6.25 9.44
C SER A 367 -5.56 -7.55 10.22
N LEU A 368 -6.72 -8.14 10.52
CA LEU A 368 -6.85 -9.45 11.14
C LEU A 368 -7.90 -10.24 10.36
N THR A 369 -7.49 -11.35 9.78
CA THR A 369 -8.30 -12.24 8.95
C THR A 369 -8.41 -13.61 9.60
N ASP A 370 -9.62 -14.07 9.91
CA ASP A 370 -9.91 -15.43 10.32
C ASP A 370 -10.49 -16.20 9.12
N SER A 371 -9.81 -17.28 8.73
CA SER A 371 -10.23 -18.18 7.66
C SER A 371 -10.53 -19.55 8.28
N ALA A 372 -11.79 -19.95 8.28
CA ALA A 372 -12.30 -21.18 8.90
C ALA A 372 -13.08 -22.05 7.92
N LEU A 373 -13.02 -23.36 8.09
CA LEU A 373 -13.88 -24.34 7.45
C LEU A 373 -14.89 -24.86 8.47
N VAL A 374 -16.14 -24.44 8.34
CA VAL A 374 -17.26 -24.94 9.17
C VAL A 374 -17.97 -26.03 8.38
N GLY A 375 -17.62 -27.29 8.68
CA GLY A 375 -18.04 -28.43 7.87
C GLY A 375 -17.40 -28.37 6.48
N GLN A 376 -18.22 -28.12 5.46
CA GLN A 376 -17.78 -27.90 4.06
C GLN A 376 -17.84 -26.43 3.63
N THR A 377 -18.35 -25.54 4.49
CA THR A 377 -18.46 -24.11 4.21
C THR A 377 -17.16 -23.42 4.54
N ALA A 378 -16.58 -22.73 3.57
CA ALA A 378 -15.41 -21.89 3.79
C ALA A 378 -15.87 -20.49 4.20
N VAL A 379 -15.43 -20.02 5.36
CA VAL A 379 -15.75 -18.68 5.88
C VAL A 379 -14.44 -17.93 6.06
N GLN A 380 -14.40 -16.69 5.60
CA GLN A 380 -13.33 -15.75 5.83
C GLN A 380 -13.93 -14.46 6.37
N ALA A 381 -13.39 -13.96 7.47
CA ALA A 381 -13.78 -12.69 8.05
C ALA A 381 -12.53 -11.85 8.34
N SER A 382 -12.49 -10.63 7.82
CA SER A 382 -11.35 -9.72 7.94
C SER A 382 -11.81 -8.40 8.54
N ILE A 383 -11.19 -7.96 9.63
CA ILE A 383 -11.27 -6.58 10.09
C ILE A 383 -9.99 -5.85 9.68
N TYR A 384 -10.12 -4.58 9.33
CA TYR A 384 -8.96 -3.79 8.93
C TYR A 384 -9.10 -2.32 9.31
N GLN A 385 -7.96 -1.67 9.41
CA GLN A 385 -7.82 -0.23 9.53
C GLN A 385 -6.62 0.21 8.71
N ASN A 386 -6.77 1.23 7.88
CA ASN A 386 -5.67 1.97 7.31
C ASN A 386 -5.74 3.44 7.74
N LYS A 387 -4.58 4.07 7.86
CA LYS A 387 -4.43 5.48 8.21
C LYS A 387 -3.37 6.08 7.29
N VAL A 388 -3.68 7.26 6.75
CA VAL A 388 -2.78 8.05 5.92
C VAL A 388 -2.71 9.44 6.52
N ASN A 389 -1.54 9.85 6.97
CA ASN A 389 -1.25 11.24 7.32
C ASN A 389 -0.45 11.81 6.15
N PHE A 390 -0.95 12.86 5.52
CA PHE A 390 -0.28 13.53 4.42
C PHE A 390 -0.02 14.97 4.83
N ASP A 391 1.26 15.32 4.97
CA ASP A 391 1.72 16.65 5.36
C ASP A 391 2.33 17.34 4.14
N ARG A 392 1.79 18.50 3.79
CA ARG A 392 2.35 19.38 2.77
C ARG A 392 2.82 20.64 3.48
N ASP A 393 4.11 20.66 3.83
CA ASP A 393 4.75 21.77 4.52
C ASP A 393 5.29 22.77 3.50
N LEU A 394 4.59 23.90 3.40
CA LEU A 394 4.97 25.06 2.60
C LEU A 394 5.22 26.30 3.47
N LEU A 395 5.63 26.11 4.74
CA LEU A 395 5.88 27.22 5.66
C LEU A 395 7.07 28.08 5.23
N ASN A 396 7.97 27.54 4.39
CA ASN A 396 9.07 28.27 3.78
C ASN A 396 8.77 28.68 2.32
N ARG A 397 7.48 28.75 1.93
CA ARG A 397 7.11 29.18 0.57
C ARG A 397 7.42 30.66 0.39
N PHE A 398 8.00 30.99 -0.75
CA PHE A 398 8.18 32.37 -1.24
C PHE A 398 7.46 32.55 -2.57
N LEU A 399 6.97 33.76 -2.81
CA LEU A 399 6.43 34.22 -4.08
C LEU A 399 7.00 35.59 -4.38
N ASN A 400 7.65 35.74 -5.53
CA ASN A 400 8.25 37.01 -5.94
C ASN A 400 9.20 37.62 -4.87
N GLY A 401 9.98 36.77 -4.21
CA GLY A 401 10.95 37.15 -3.16
C GLY A 401 10.32 37.48 -1.81
N LEU A 402 8.99 37.42 -1.68
CA LEU A 402 8.27 37.66 -0.43
C LEU A 402 7.86 36.33 0.21
N PRO A 403 8.03 36.15 1.54
CA PRO A 403 7.50 35.00 2.25
C PRO A 403 5.98 34.94 2.10
N ASP A 404 5.47 33.79 1.67
CA ASP A 404 4.05 33.49 1.55
C ASP A 404 3.79 32.08 2.10
N PRO A 405 3.90 31.86 3.42
CA PRO A 405 3.80 30.54 4.01
C PRO A 405 2.41 29.93 3.73
N GLY A 406 2.39 28.63 3.44
CA GLY A 406 1.18 27.85 3.23
C GLY A 406 1.32 26.43 3.75
N GLY A 407 0.40 25.57 3.32
CA GLY A 407 0.47 24.14 3.59
C GLY A 407 -0.74 23.61 4.34
N TYR A 408 -0.83 22.28 4.39
CA TYR A 408 -1.92 21.59 5.08
C TYR A 408 -1.51 20.18 5.49
N LEU A 409 -2.11 19.70 6.57
CA LEU A 409 -2.09 18.32 6.99
C LEU A 409 -3.42 17.66 6.62
N THR A 410 -3.39 16.49 6.00
CA THR A 410 -4.58 15.67 5.73
C THR A 410 -4.47 14.32 6.43
N ASP A 411 -5.37 14.06 7.37
CA ASP A 411 -5.49 12.78 8.05
C ASP A 411 -6.67 12.00 7.46
N THR A 412 -6.39 10.85 6.87
CA THR A 412 -7.41 9.94 6.35
C THR A 412 -7.34 8.61 7.08
N THR A 413 -8.43 8.18 7.70
CA THR A 413 -8.55 6.87 8.34
C THR A 413 -9.68 6.10 7.66
N SER A 414 -9.42 4.88 7.19
CA SER A 414 -10.46 3.94 6.79
C SER A 414 -10.44 2.72 7.70
N ARG A 415 -11.60 2.27 8.13
CA ARG A 415 -11.75 1.03 8.92
C ARG A 415 -12.90 0.22 8.36
N GLY A 416 -12.80 -1.09 8.41
CA GLY A 416 -13.85 -1.93 7.86
C GLY A 416 -13.82 -3.38 8.30
N LEU A 417 -14.83 -4.09 7.81
CA LEU A 417 -15.07 -5.51 7.97
C LEU A 417 -15.40 -6.08 6.58
N SER A 418 -14.77 -7.18 6.22
CA SER A 418 -15.09 -8.00 5.06
C SER A 418 -15.44 -9.41 5.54
N ILE A 419 -16.49 -9.99 5.01
CA ILE A 419 -16.91 -11.36 5.26
C ILE A 419 -17.16 -12.03 3.91
N ASN A 420 -16.57 -13.20 3.71
CA ASN A 420 -16.83 -14.07 2.58
C ASN A 420 -17.20 -15.45 3.12
N ALA A 421 -18.37 -15.97 2.73
CA ALA A 421 -18.77 -17.33 3.02
C ALA A 421 -19.07 -18.05 1.71
N THR A 422 -18.36 -19.13 1.41
CA THR A 422 -18.60 -19.96 0.24
C THR A 422 -19.21 -21.28 0.66
N LEU A 423 -20.50 -21.43 0.36
CA LEU A 423 -21.33 -22.57 0.69
C LEU A 423 -21.35 -23.58 -0.48
N PRO A 424 -21.11 -24.87 -0.19
CA PRO A 424 -21.52 -25.95 -1.05
C PRO A 424 -23.06 -25.99 -1.11
N ALA A 425 -23.69 -25.59 -2.22
CA ALA A 425 -25.11 -25.86 -2.45
C ALA A 425 -25.27 -26.82 -3.63
N LYS A 426 -25.65 -28.09 -3.43
CA LYS A 426 -25.89 -29.09 -4.52
C LYS A 426 -24.70 -29.35 -5.48
N GLU A 427 -24.70 -30.49 -6.17
CA GLU A 427 -23.56 -30.95 -7.02
C GLU A 427 -23.06 -29.98 -8.10
N ARG A 428 -23.79 -28.89 -8.38
CA ARG A 428 -23.49 -27.96 -9.47
C ARG A 428 -23.51 -26.49 -9.08
N HIS A 429 -23.98 -26.09 -7.90
CA HIS A 429 -24.11 -24.67 -7.53
C HIS A 429 -23.03 -24.29 -6.53
N THR A 430 -22.51 -23.07 -6.58
CA THR A 430 -21.65 -22.55 -5.52
C THR A 430 -22.18 -21.22 -5.10
N ILE A 431 -22.72 -21.18 -3.89
CA ILE A 431 -23.25 -19.95 -3.34
C ILE A 431 -22.14 -19.30 -2.52
N SER A 432 -21.69 -18.13 -2.95
CA SER A 432 -20.77 -17.28 -2.21
C SER A 432 -21.52 -16.05 -1.72
N ILE A 433 -21.50 -15.82 -0.42
CA ILE A 433 -22.03 -14.62 0.23
C ILE A 433 -20.84 -13.73 0.56
N THR A 434 -20.86 -12.49 0.08
CA THR A 434 -19.87 -11.48 0.43
C THR A 434 -20.55 -10.31 1.09
N ALA A 435 -20.00 -9.86 2.22
CA ALA A 435 -20.44 -8.65 2.89
C ALA A 435 -19.23 -7.79 3.21
N ASN A 436 -19.28 -6.52 2.87
CA ASN A 436 -18.22 -5.56 3.15
C ASN A 436 -18.85 -4.36 3.84
N SER A 437 -18.16 -3.78 4.82
CA SER A 437 -18.55 -2.51 5.41
C SER A 437 -17.30 -1.73 5.75
N ALA A 438 -17.22 -0.50 5.29
CA ALA A 438 -16.11 0.40 5.52
C ALA A 438 -16.63 1.76 6.00
N THR A 439 -15.87 2.42 6.85
CA THR A 439 -16.05 3.82 7.21
C THR A 439 -14.73 4.53 6.97
N SER A 440 -14.74 5.57 6.16
CA SER A 440 -13.60 6.42 5.91
C SER A 440 -13.89 7.82 6.43
N SER A 441 -12.92 8.43 7.10
CA SER A 441 -12.95 9.83 7.49
C SER A 441 -11.68 10.50 6.98
N SER A 442 -11.80 11.68 6.42
CA SER A 442 -10.68 12.50 5.96
C SER A 442 -10.84 13.90 6.53
N ALA A 443 -9.81 14.43 7.19
CA ALA A 443 -9.79 15.78 7.74
C ALA A 443 -8.56 16.52 7.21
N THR A 444 -8.75 17.73 6.72
CA THR A 444 -7.66 18.59 6.28
C THR A 444 -7.57 19.80 7.21
N THR A 445 -6.38 20.05 7.73
CA THR A 445 -6.08 21.19 8.62
C THR A 445 -5.06 22.07 7.92
N SER A 446 -5.35 23.35 7.72
CA SER A 446 -4.37 24.28 7.19
C SER A 446 -3.24 24.53 8.22
N LEU A 447 -2.01 24.65 7.73
CA LEU A 447 -0.86 25.02 8.55
C LEU A 447 -0.75 26.54 8.75
N THR A 448 -1.53 27.33 8.01
CA THR A 448 -1.54 28.79 8.10
C THR A 448 -2.95 29.36 8.27
N PRO A 449 -3.12 30.52 8.93
CA PRO A 449 -4.44 31.13 9.07
C PRO A 449 -5.09 31.54 7.74
N SER A 450 -4.31 31.97 6.76
CA SER A 450 -4.78 32.39 5.43
C SER A 450 -5.31 31.22 4.59
N GLY A 451 -4.78 30.01 4.80
CA GLY A 451 -5.20 28.80 4.10
C GLY A 451 -6.53 28.21 4.60
N VAL A 452 -7.03 28.61 5.77
CA VAL A 452 -8.23 28.03 6.39
C VAL A 452 -9.46 28.13 5.49
N GLN A 453 -9.65 29.26 4.80
CA GLN A 453 -10.75 29.49 3.87
C GLN A 453 -10.69 28.60 2.61
N PHE A 454 -9.52 28.02 2.32
CA PHE A 454 -9.25 27.15 1.19
C PHE A 454 -9.17 25.67 1.61
N THR A 455 -9.35 25.34 2.89
CA THR A 455 -9.41 23.96 3.38
C THR A 455 -10.84 23.53 3.67
N ALA A 456 -11.23 22.36 3.16
CA ALA A 456 -12.56 21.81 3.41
C ALA A 456 -12.62 21.17 4.81
N PRO A 457 -13.76 21.26 5.51
CA PRO A 457 -13.96 20.55 6.77
C PRO A 457 -13.84 19.04 6.57
N GLY A 458 -13.55 18.33 7.66
CA GLY A 458 -13.43 16.88 7.61
C GLY A 458 -14.72 16.21 7.10
N SER A 459 -14.58 15.27 6.18
CA SER A 459 -15.68 14.47 5.64
C SER A 459 -15.60 13.04 6.18
N SER A 460 -16.76 12.39 6.30
CA SER A 460 -16.80 10.95 6.54
C SER A 460 -17.79 10.28 5.61
N SER A 461 -17.45 9.07 5.17
CA SER A 461 -18.32 8.21 4.39
C SER A 461 -18.37 6.83 5.00
N THR A 462 -19.54 6.22 4.92
CA THR A 462 -19.72 4.80 5.16
C THR A 462 -20.07 4.15 3.83
N TYR A 463 -19.62 2.92 3.64
CA TYR A 463 -20.00 2.09 2.52
C TYR A 463 -20.22 0.68 3.02
N SER A 464 -21.35 0.09 2.67
CA SER A 464 -21.67 -1.29 3.01
C SER A 464 -22.22 -2.00 1.79
N THR A 465 -21.83 -3.26 1.60
CA THR A 465 -22.40 -4.14 0.59
C THR A 465 -22.73 -5.48 1.18
N ILE A 466 -23.77 -6.10 0.66
CA ILE A 466 -23.99 -7.53 0.78
C ILE A 466 -24.35 -8.06 -0.60
N SER A 467 -23.73 -9.17 -1.01
CA SER A 467 -24.09 -9.84 -2.24
C SER A 467 -24.02 -11.35 -2.08
N VAL A 468 -24.86 -12.02 -2.85
CA VAL A 468 -24.92 -13.47 -3.00
C VAL A 468 -24.60 -13.74 -4.46
N ASN A 469 -23.66 -14.64 -4.71
CA ASN A 469 -23.26 -15.10 -6.03
C ASN A 469 -23.48 -16.60 -6.10
N ASP A 470 -24.24 -17.08 -7.07
CA ASP A 470 -24.38 -18.49 -7.37
C ASP A 470 -23.66 -18.83 -8.68
N SER A 471 -22.65 -19.70 -8.60
CA SER A 471 -21.95 -20.27 -9.74
C SER A 471 -22.50 -21.66 -10.07
N ILE A 472 -23.27 -21.77 -11.15
CA ILE A 472 -23.96 -22.98 -11.61
C ILE A 472 -23.17 -23.65 -12.74
N ARG A 473 -22.64 -24.85 -12.52
CA ARG A 473 -22.05 -25.68 -13.59
C ARG A 473 -23.11 -26.57 -14.24
N SER A 474 -23.77 -26.04 -15.27
CA SER A 474 -24.77 -26.81 -16.03
C SER A 474 -24.16 -28.04 -16.71
N SER A 475 -22.90 -27.96 -17.17
CA SER A 475 -22.13 -29.11 -17.67
C SER A 475 -20.62 -28.91 -17.44
N THR A 476 -19.79 -29.84 -17.92
CA THR A 476 -18.33 -29.66 -17.97
C THR A 476 -17.89 -28.52 -18.90
N LYS A 477 -18.77 -28.13 -19.84
CA LYS A 477 -18.50 -27.11 -20.86
C LYS A 477 -19.27 -25.80 -20.63
N LEU A 478 -20.31 -25.78 -19.81
CA LEU A 478 -21.13 -24.59 -19.58
C LEU A 478 -21.24 -24.29 -18.10
N LYS A 479 -20.87 -23.05 -17.75
CA LYS A 479 -20.99 -22.48 -16.43
C LYS A 479 -21.81 -21.18 -16.51
N LEU A 480 -22.78 -21.05 -15.63
CA LEU A 480 -23.56 -19.83 -15.43
C LEU A 480 -23.15 -19.25 -14.08
N ASN A 481 -23.13 -17.93 -13.94
CA ASN A 481 -23.02 -17.28 -12.63
C ASN A 481 -24.08 -16.20 -12.54
N GLU A 482 -24.76 -16.15 -11.41
CA GLU A 482 -25.78 -15.16 -11.08
C GLU A 482 -25.35 -14.46 -9.80
N SER A 483 -25.38 -13.14 -9.76
CA SER A 483 -25.12 -12.36 -8.55
C SER A 483 -26.27 -11.42 -8.27
N PHE A 484 -26.59 -11.27 -6.99
CA PHE A 484 -27.58 -10.32 -6.50
C PHE A 484 -27.11 -9.75 -5.17
N GLY A 485 -27.31 -8.45 -4.96
CA GLY A 485 -26.84 -7.78 -3.77
C GLY A 485 -27.38 -6.37 -3.65
N LEU A 486 -26.99 -5.73 -2.56
CA LEU A 486 -27.31 -4.36 -2.23
C LEU A 486 -26.02 -3.66 -1.80
N SER A 487 -25.85 -2.42 -2.24
CA SER A 487 -24.81 -1.53 -1.75
C SER A 487 -25.44 -0.25 -1.21
N GLN A 488 -24.97 0.22 -0.06
CA GLN A 488 -25.37 1.47 0.55
C GLN A 488 -24.15 2.30 0.85
N ALA A 489 -24.25 3.62 0.69
CA ALA A 489 -23.21 4.54 1.09
C ALA A 489 -23.82 5.81 1.70
N THR A 490 -23.04 6.53 2.50
CA THR A 490 -23.46 7.84 3.02
C THR A 490 -23.78 8.78 1.86
N ASN A 491 -24.88 9.53 1.96
CA ASN A 491 -25.35 10.50 0.97
C ASN A 491 -25.78 9.93 -0.40
N ALA A 492 -25.94 8.61 -0.54
CA ALA A 492 -26.62 8.02 -1.70
C ALA A 492 -27.71 7.03 -1.30
N PRO A 493 -28.75 6.87 -2.13
CA PRO A 493 -29.69 5.77 -1.96
C PRO A 493 -28.99 4.43 -2.11
N ALA A 494 -29.58 3.39 -1.51
CA ALA A 494 -29.13 2.03 -1.73
C ALA A 494 -29.26 1.68 -3.23
N SER A 495 -28.22 1.06 -3.78
CA SER A 495 -28.23 0.53 -5.14
C SER A 495 -28.35 -0.98 -5.11
N VAL A 496 -29.15 -1.51 -6.03
CA VAL A 496 -29.15 -2.95 -6.33
C VAL A 496 -27.89 -3.27 -7.11
N LEU A 497 -27.23 -4.36 -6.72
CA LEU A 497 -26.16 -5.01 -7.47
C LEU A 497 -26.78 -6.28 -8.06
N ALA A 498 -26.73 -6.48 -9.37
CA ALA A 498 -27.10 -7.76 -9.95
C ALA A 498 -26.23 -8.07 -11.15
N GLY A 499 -26.01 -9.34 -11.43
CA GLY A 499 -25.19 -9.75 -12.56
C GLY A 499 -25.52 -11.14 -13.02
N ILE A 500 -25.36 -11.36 -14.32
CA ILE A 500 -25.41 -12.68 -14.94
C ILE A 500 -24.17 -12.85 -15.79
N SER A 501 -23.61 -14.05 -15.81
CA SER A 501 -22.55 -14.40 -16.73
C SER A 501 -22.66 -15.84 -17.17
N ALA A 502 -22.25 -16.11 -18.40
CA ALA A 502 -22.18 -17.45 -18.96
C ALA A 502 -20.77 -17.66 -19.52
N GLN A 503 -20.13 -18.75 -19.12
CA GLN A 503 -18.88 -19.22 -19.66
C GLN A 503 -19.12 -20.54 -20.38
N TRP A 504 -18.83 -20.57 -21.67
CA TRP A 504 -18.97 -21.73 -22.54
C TRP A 504 -17.62 -22.13 -23.11
N SER A 505 -17.19 -23.35 -22.82
CA SER A 505 -15.96 -23.97 -23.32
C SER A 505 -16.30 -25.15 -24.24
N PRO A 506 -16.66 -24.90 -25.52
CA PRO A 506 -17.07 -25.96 -26.45
C PRO A 506 -15.97 -27.00 -26.69
N THR A 507 -14.72 -26.52 -26.67
CA THR A 507 -13.49 -27.30 -26.80
C THR A 507 -12.62 -27.07 -25.57
N THR A 508 -11.52 -27.81 -25.44
CA THR A 508 -10.50 -27.55 -24.41
C THR A 508 -9.63 -26.33 -24.73
N ALA A 509 -9.64 -25.86 -25.99
CA ALA A 509 -8.87 -24.71 -26.45
C ALA A 509 -9.67 -23.41 -26.30
N ASP A 510 -10.98 -23.44 -26.53
CA ASP A 510 -11.81 -22.23 -26.62
C ASP A 510 -12.66 -22.05 -25.37
N ALA A 511 -12.70 -20.81 -24.86
CA ALA A 511 -13.64 -20.37 -23.85
C ALA A 511 -14.26 -19.03 -24.26
N TYR A 512 -15.59 -18.96 -24.23
CA TYR A 512 -16.37 -17.77 -24.47
C TYR A 512 -17.04 -17.36 -23.16
N THR A 513 -16.87 -16.11 -22.74
CA THR A 513 -17.48 -15.58 -21.53
C THR A 513 -18.32 -14.36 -21.89
N ALA A 514 -19.62 -14.42 -21.65
CA ALA A 514 -20.50 -13.25 -21.73
C ALA A 514 -20.90 -12.86 -20.30
N SER A 515 -20.91 -11.57 -19.99
CA SER A 515 -21.39 -11.07 -18.70
C SER A 515 -22.17 -9.77 -18.86
N TYR A 516 -23.20 -9.63 -18.05
CA TYR A 516 -24.00 -8.42 -17.91
C TYR A 516 -24.17 -8.14 -16.42
N SER A 517 -23.84 -6.93 -15.99
CA SER A 517 -23.95 -6.51 -14.59
C SER A 517 -24.61 -5.15 -14.49
N VAL A 518 -25.42 -4.99 -13.45
CA VAL A 518 -26.03 -3.74 -13.03
C VAL A 518 -25.55 -3.45 -11.61
N GLY A 519 -25.26 -2.20 -11.31
CA GLY A 519 -24.80 -1.78 -9.99
C GLY A 519 -24.89 -0.28 -9.83
N GLY A 520 -24.46 0.22 -8.68
CA GLY A 520 -24.30 1.66 -8.43
C GLY A 520 -22.87 1.94 -8.02
N VAL A 521 -22.42 3.18 -8.19
CA VAL A 521 -21.18 3.63 -7.55
C VAL A 521 -21.55 4.03 -6.13
N SER A 522 -20.70 3.67 -5.18
CA SER A 522 -20.69 4.38 -3.90
C SER A 522 -20.37 5.85 -4.20
N PRO A 523 -21.18 6.82 -3.74
CA PRO A 523 -20.76 8.19 -3.65
C PRO A 523 -19.37 8.27 -3.00
N ARG A 524 -18.49 9.03 -3.64
CA ARG A 524 -17.20 9.45 -3.07
C ARG A 524 -17.48 10.09 -1.71
N ALA A 525 -16.61 9.86 -0.71
CA ALA A 525 -16.64 10.69 0.49
C ALA A 525 -16.55 12.14 0.03
N GLY A 526 -17.55 12.97 0.33
CA GLY A 526 -17.65 14.33 -0.21
C GLY A 526 -16.39 15.13 0.12
N ARG A 527 -15.40 15.12 -0.77
CA ARG A 527 -14.49 16.24 -0.89
C ARG A 527 -15.33 17.29 -1.58
N GLU A 528 -15.93 18.17 -0.80
CA GLU A 528 -16.16 19.53 -1.28
C GLU A 528 -14.80 19.97 -1.81
N GLY A 529 -14.71 20.15 -3.13
CA GLY A 529 -13.46 20.59 -3.75
C GLY A 529 -13.00 21.84 -3.02
N THR A 530 -11.75 21.86 -2.57
CA THR A 530 -11.17 23.07 -2.01
C THR A 530 -10.93 24.06 -3.13
N LEU A 531 -11.38 25.30 -2.96
CA LEU A 531 -10.98 26.38 -3.86
C LEU A 531 -9.46 26.55 -3.74
N SER A 532 -8.74 26.48 -4.86
CA SER A 532 -7.31 26.75 -4.89
C SER A 532 -7.04 28.19 -4.48
N GLU A 533 -6.04 28.42 -3.62
CA GLU A 533 -5.47 29.77 -3.39
C GLU A 533 -5.05 30.38 -4.74
N PRO A 534 -5.26 31.70 -4.98
CA PRO A 534 -4.80 32.36 -6.21
C PRO A 534 -3.32 32.11 -6.52
N ALA A 535 -2.48 32.15 -5.49
CA ALA A 535 -1.05 31.85 -5.54
C ALA A 535 -0.71 30.39 -5.89
N SER A 536 -1.64 29.46 -5.69
CA SER A 536 -1.46 28.02 -5.97
C SER A 536 -1.94 27.61 -7.37
N LEU A 537 -2.50 28.56 -8.13
CA LEU A 537 -2.94 28.29 -9.50
C LEU A 537 -1.74 27.99 -10.40
N ARG A 538 -1.94 27.06 -11.32
CA ARG A 538 -0.94 26.70 -12.33
C ARG A 538 -1.15 27.57 -13.56
N PHE A 539 -0.31 28.57 -13.74
CA PHE A 539 -0.40 29.50 -14.86
C PHE A 539 0.28 28.96 -16.12
N ASP A 540 -0.41 29.02 -17.25
CA ASP A 540 0.15 28.88 -18.59
C ASP A 540 0.17 30.27 -19.24
N CYS A 541 1.35 30.87 -19.26
CA CYS A 541 1.56 32.24 -19.72
C CYS A 541 1.50 32.36 -21.24
N ASN A 542 1.78 31.29 -21.98
CA ASN A 542 1.62 31.30 -23.44
C ASN A 542 0.14 31.24 -23.83
N GLY A 543 -0.65 30.49 -23.08
CA GLY A 543 -2.09 30.36 -23.26
C GLY A 543 -2.92 31.48 -22.66
N ASN A 544 -2.34 32.31 -21.78
CA ASN A 544 -3.07 33.21 -20.87
C ASN A 544 -4.20 32.47 -20.15
N VAL A 545 -3.89 31.30 -19.58
CA VAL A 545 -4.84 30.50 -18.80
C VAL A 545 -4.25 30.04 -17.47
N ALA A 546 -5.09 29.82 -16.48
CA ALA A 546 -4.68 29.26 -15.18
C ALA A 546 -5.56 28.09 -14.78
N TYR A 547 -4.96 27.11 -14.11
CA TYR A 547 -5.63 25.90 -13.65
C TYR A 547 -5.65 25.81 -12.12
N GLY A 548 -6.81 25.48 -11.55
CA GLY A 548 -7.00 25.28 -10.11
C GLY A 548 -8.01 24.19 -9.78
N ASN A 549 -8.39 24.08 -8.52
CA ASN A 549 -9.53 23.30 -8.05
C ASN A 549 -10.60 24.24 -7.49
N ALA A 550 -11.87 23.83 -7.56
CA ALA A 550 -12.96 24.57 -6.93
C ALA A 550 -14.00 23.60 -6.34
N PRO A 551 -14.85 24.06 -5.40
CA PRO A 551 -15.97 23.29 -4.90
C PRO A 551 -16.89 22.83 -6.03
N GLY A 552 -17.52 21.68 -5.84
CA GLY A 552 -18.45 21.10 -6.81
C GLY A 552 -19.56 20.33 -6.15
N ASP A 553 -20.28 19.54 -6.93
CA ASP A 553 -21.44 18.80 -6.48
C ASP A 553 -21.04 17.69 -5.51
N LEU A 554 -21.94 17.43 -4.56
CA LEU A 554 -21.87 16.23 -3.74
C LEU A 554 -22.34 15.01 -4.54
N PRO A 555 -21.74 13.83 -4.33
CA PRO A 555 -22.11 12.66 -5.11
C PRO A 555 -23.54 12.22 -4.82
N GLY A 556 -24.33 12.06 -5.88
CA GLY A 556 -25.72 11.63 -5.81
C GLY A 556 -25.93 10.14 -6.10
N ALA A 557 -27.20 9.79 -6.30
CA ALA A 557 -27.59 8.45 -6.75
C ALA A 557 -26.97 8.13 -8.11
N SER A 558 -26.28 7.00 -8.20
CA SER A 558 -25.68 6.56 -9.45
C SER A 558 -26.07 5.13 -9.79
N ALA A 559 -26.14 4.86 -11.09
CA ALA A 559 -26.41 3.54 -11.63
C ALA A 559 -25.40 3.22 -12.74
N SER A 560 -25.04 1.96 -12.90
CA SER A 560 -24.08 1.48 -13.88
C SER A 560 -24.59 0.17 -14.47
N THR A 561 -24.48 0.03 -15.78
CA THR A 561 -24.70 -1.22 -16.50
C THR A 561 -23.44 -1.55 -17.28
N SER A 562 -22.91 -2.76 -17.15
CA SER A 562 -21.71 -3.22 -17.86
C SER A 562 -21.98 -4.53 -18.57
N ALA A 563 -21.70 -4.57 -19.88
CA ALA A 563 -21.80 -5.74 -20.73
C ALA A 563 -20.40 -6.08 -21.27
N ARG A 564 -20.02 -7.36 -21.19
CA ARG A 564 -18.73 -7.84 -21.71
C ARG A 564 -18.86 -9.15 -22.43
N LEU A 565 -18.06 -9.30 -23.49
CA LEU A 565 -17.87 -10.55 -24.21
C LEU A 565 -16.37 -10.81 -24.33
N THR A 566 -15.92 -11.94 -23.83
CA THR A 566 -14.53 -12.37 -23.88
C THR A 566 -14.44 -13.68 -24.65
N TRP A 567 -13.48 -13.79 -25.55
CA TRP A 567 -13.05 -15.03 -26.17
C TRP A 567 -11.59 -15.29 -25.78
N GLN A 568 -11.34 -16.47 -25.25
CA GLN A 568 -10.00 -16.97 -24.94
C GLN A 568 -9.75 -18.22 -25.77
N HIS A 569 -8.61 -18.25 -26.45
CA HIS A 569 -8.14 -19.40 -27.23
C HIS A 569 -6.78 -19.87 -26.72
N THR A 570 -6.71 -21.12 -26.28
CA THR A 570 -5.49 -21.77 -25.80
C THR A 570 -4.83 -22.51 -26.94
N LEU A 571 -3.71 -21.97 -27.40
CA LEU A 571 -2.82 -22.60 -28.38
C LEU A 571 -1.94 -23.63 -27.67
N LYS A 572 -1.29 -24.52 -28.45
CA LYS A 572 -0.30 -25.46 -27.90
C LYS A 572 0.80 -24.78 -27.07
N ASN A 573 1.22 -23.59 -27.51
CA ASN A 573 2.31 -22.83 -26.89
C ASN A 573 1.88 -21.44 -26.41
N GLY A 574 0.61 -21.21 -26.11
CA GLY A 574 0.20 -19.86 -25.70
C GLY A 574 -1.28 -19.68 -25.49
N VAL A 575 -1.67 -18.46 -25.18
CA VAL A 575 -3.08 -18.06 -25.02
C VAL A 575 -3.30 -16.74 -25.75
N PHE A 576 -4.39 -16.66 -26.49
CA PHE A 576 -4.92 -15.45 -27.09
C PHE A 576 -6.22 -15.06 -26.39
N ASN A 577 -6.40 -13.77 -26.11
CA ASN A 577 -7.58 -13.21 -25.46
C ASN A 577 -8.08 -12.03 -26.28
N ALA A 578 -9.39 -12.00 -26.56
CA ALA A 578 -10.10 -10.86 -27.11
C ALA A 578 -11.28 -10.52 -26.20
N GLN A 579 -11.46 -9.25 -25.87
CA GLN A 579 -12.54 -8.77 -25.02
C GLN A 579 -13.20 -7.55 -25.66
N LEU A 580 -14.53 -7.59 -25.76
CA LEU A 580 -15.37 -6.45 -26.05
C LEU A 580 -16.06 -6.04 -24.77
N TYR A 581 -16.13 -4.74 -24.50
CA TYR A 581 -16.84 -4.24 -23.33
C TYR A 581 -17.60 -2.95 -23.65
N ARG A 582 -18.70 -2.76 -22.93
CA ARG A 582 -19.45 -1.51 -22.87
C ARG A 582 -20.01 -1.33 -21.47
N GLN A 583 -19.71 -0.20 -20.85
CA GLN A 583 -20.20 0.20 -19.55
C GLN A 583 -20.82 1.59 -19.65
N VAL A 584 -22.05 1.72 -19.18
CA VAL A 584 -22.78 2.99 -19.09
C VAL A 584 -23.01 3.28 -17.62
N GLN A 585 -22.56 4.44 -17.17
CA GLN A 585 -22.73 4.94 -15.81
C GLN A 585 -23.60 6.19 -15.88
N ASN A 586 -24.62 6.30 -15.03
CA ASN A 586 -25.58 7.40 -14.97
C ASN A 586 -25.55 8.03 -13.58
N GLY A 587 -25.77 9.35 -13.51
CA GLY A 587 -25.85 10.07 -12.24
C GLY A 587 -24.53 10.14 -11.47
N ILE A 588 -23.40 9.97 -12.16
CA ILE A 588 -22.09 9.98 -11.52
C ILE A 588 -21.50 11.39 -11.44
N ILE A 589 -20.52 11.54 -10.56
CA ILE A 589 -19.65 12.70 -10.56
C ILE A 589 -18.53 12.50 -11.58
N LEU A 590 -18.28 13.55 -12.35
CA LEU A 590 -17.13 13.68 -13.23
C LEU A 590 -16.34 14.94 -12.81
N PRO A 591 -15.08 14.82 -12.35
CA PRO A 591 -14.21 15.98 -12.23
C PRO A 591 -13.85 16.49 -13.64
N ILE A 592 -14.20 17.74 -13.93
CA ILE A 592 -13.91 18.41 -15.21
C ILE A 592 -13.29 19.78 -14.99
N LEU A 593 -12.59 20.30 -16.00
CA LEU A 593 -12.18 21.70 -16.01
C LEU A 593 -13.36 22.58 -16.43
N VAL A 594 -13.80 23.44 -15.50
CA VAL A 594 -14.90 24.40 -15.66
C VAL A 594 -14.32 25.81 -15.72
N ASN A 595 -14.75 26.61 -16.68
CA ASN A 595 -14.31 28.00 -16.81
C ASN A 595 -14.82 28.86 -15.63
N GLY A 596 -14.01 29.78 -15.11
CA GLY A 596 -14.36 30.62 -13.97
C GLY A 596 -15.60 31.49 -14.20
N THR A 597 -15.95 31.81 -15.45
CA THR A 597 -17.16 32.59 -15.77
C THR A 597 -18.46 31.93 -15.31
N VAL A 598 -18.51 30.60 -15.24
CA VAL A 598 -19.69 29.86 -14.76
C VAL A 598 -19.62 29.54 -13.26
N LEU A 599 -18.55 29.95 -12.56
CA LEU A 599 -18.31 29.72 -11.14
C LEU A 599 -18.33 31.01 -10.30
N GLN A 600 -18.77 32.14 -10.85
CA GLN A 600 -18.70 33.44 -10.17
C GLN A 600 -19.41 33.46 -8.80
N SER A 601 -20.46 32.66 -8.61
CA SER A 601 -21.15 32.54 -7.32
C SER A 601 -20.45 31.63 -6.31
N ALA A 602 -19.49 30.80 -6.75
CA ALA A 602 -18.78 29.83 -5.93
C ALA A 602 -17.40 30.34 -5.47
N VAL A 603 -16.93 31.46 -6.02
CA VAL A 603 -15.66 32.11 -5.62
C VAL A 603 -15.93 33.33 -4.73
N PRO A 604 -15.09 33.59 -3.71
CA PRO A 604 -15.21 34.80 -2.91
C PRO A 604 -15.05 36.08 -3.76
N PRO A 605 -15.73 37.19 -3.39
CA PRO A 605 -15.44 38.50 -3.98
C PRO A 605 -13.97 38.87 -3.80
N GLY A 606 -13.32 39.43 -4.82
CA GLY A 606 -11.88 39.75 -4.78
C GLY A 606 -10.96 38.65 -5.32
N TYR A 607 -11.47 37.42 -5.48
CA TYR A 607 -10.63 36.28 -5.86
C TYR A 607 -9.94 36.48 -7.21
N PHE A 608 -10.66 36.94 -8.25
CA PHE A 608 -10.06 37.11 -9.58
C PHE A 608 -9.15 38.33 -9.66
N GLU A 609 -9.38 39.36 -8.83
CA GLU A 609 -8.46 40.48 -8.66
C GLU A 609 -7.13 40.02 -8.05
N GLU A 610 -7.17 39.11 -7.07
CA GLU A 610 -5.97 38.46 -6.53
C GLU A 610 -5.27 37.59 -7.58
N VAL A 611 -6.02 36.82 -8.37
CA VAL A 611 -5.44 36.02 -9.47
C VAL A 611 -4.76 36.91 -10.51
N GLN A 612 -5.36 38.03 -10.89
CA GLN A 612 -4.72 39.03 -11.77
C GLN A 612 -3.42 39.54 -11.14
N SER A 613 -3.42 39.87 -9.85
CA SER A 613 -2.22 40.35 -9.17
C SER A 613 -1.10 39.32 -9.17
N VAL A 614 -1.42 38.02 -9.04
CA VAL A 614 -0.43 36.94 -9.15
C VAL A 614 0.05 36.80 -10.59
N PHE A 615 -0.85 36.85 -11.57
CA PHE A 615 -0.54 36.76 -13.00
C PHE A 615 0.42 37.88 -13.46
N ASP A 616 0.20 39.11 -12.99
CA ASP A 616 1.05 40.28 -13.30
C ASP A 616 2.39 40.22 -12.57
N SER A 617 2.50 39.43 -11.50
CA SER A 617 3.74 39.31 -10.73
C SER A 617 4.80 38.50 -11.50
N PRO A 618 6.10 38.70 -11.19
CA PRO A 618 7.18 37.84 -11.67
C PRO A 618 7.02 36.35 -11.32
N GLY A 619 6.28 36.03 -10.25
CA GLY A 619 5.96 34.65 -9.85
C GLY A 619 4.80 34.03 -10.62
N GLY A 620 4.04 34.81 -11.37
CA GLY A 620 3.02 34.33 -12.30
C GLY A 620 3.54 34.34 -13.74
N CYS A 621 3.09 35.30 -14.52
CA CYS A 621 3.44 35.43 -15.94
C CYS A 621 4.21 36.71 -16.26
N ASN A 622 4.46 37.57 -15.27
CA ASN A 622 5.06 38.89 -15.47
C ASN A 622 4.35 39.67 -16.59
N ALA A 623 3.03 39.48 -16.69
CA ALA A 623 2.21 40.18 -17.65
C ALA A 623 2.17 41.66 -17.22
N GLY A 624 2.62 42.56 -18.09
CA GLY A 624 2.59 43.98 -17.77
C GLY A 624 1.17 44.44 -17.40
N PRO A 625 1.02 45.50 -16.59
CA PRO A 625 -0.28 46.01 -16.19
C PRO A 625 -1.10 46.36 -17.44
N GLY A 626 -2.21 45.65 -17.68
CA GLY A 626 -3.09 45.89 -18.82
C GLY A 626 -3.47 44.66 -19.65
N ILE A 627 -2.94 43.47 -19.36
CA ILE A 627 -3.46 42.21 -19.93
C ILE A 627 -4.55 41.69 -18.98
N PRO A 628 -5.85 41.84 -19.32
CA PRO A 628 -6.93 41.40 -18.45
C PRO A 628 -6.91 39.88 -18.32
N PHE A 629 -6.83 39.41 -17.08
CA PHE A 629 -6.80 38.03 -16.65
C PHE A 629 -7.82 37.86 -15.52
N GLY A 630 -8.90 37.13 -15.81
CA GLY A 630 -9.98 36.95 -14.85
C GLY A 630 -10.69 35.62 -15.03
N ALA A 631 -11.97 35.60 -14.67
CA ALA A 631 -12.82 34.41 -14.71
C ALA A 631 -12.74 33.63 -16.04
N GLN A 632 -12.69 34.34 -17.18
CA GLN A 632 -12.61 33.76 -18.53
C GLN A 632 -11.29 33.05 -18.83
N ASN A 633 -10.22 33.38 -18.12
CA ASN A 633 -8.88 32.81 -18.27
C ASN A 633 -8.60 31.68 -17.26
N THR A 634 -9.46 31.53 -16.25
CA THR A 634 -9.29 30.53 -15.20
C THR A 634 -10.13 29.28 -15.46
N TYR A 635 -9.55 28.10 -15.27
CA TYR A 635 -10.22 26.81 -15.35
C TYR A 635 -10.03 26.04 -14.04
N PHE A 636 -11.13 25.59 -13.46
CA PHE A 636 -11.12 24.87 -12.18
C PHE A 636 -11.56 23.43 -12.38
N SER A 637 -10.82 22.49 -11.80
CA SER A 637 -11.27 21.11 -11.64
C SER A 637 -12.44 21.09 -10.65
N VAL A 638 -13.65 20.92 -11.16
CA VAL A 638 -14.90 20.91 -10.40
C VAL A 638 -15.56 19.53 -10.55
N PRO A 639 -15.88 18.85 -9.45
CA PRO A 639 -16.78 17.70 -9.47
C PRO A 639 -18.18 18.11 -9.97
N VAL A 640 -18.61 17.62 -11.13
CA VAL A 640 -19.97 17.87 -11.66
C VAL A 640 -20.77 16.57 -11.61
N GLY A 641 -21.91 16.58 -10.91
CA GLY A 641 -22.82 15.45 -10.75
C GLY A 641 -23.82 15.31 -11.90
N GLY A 642 -24.65 14.27 -11.84
CA GLY A 642 -25.70 14.04 -12.85
C GLY A 642 -25.20 13.61 -14.23
N VAL A 643 -23.90 13.34 -14.37
CA VAL A 643 -23.28 13.02 -15.66
C VAL A 643 -23.52 11.55 -16.02
N GLN A 644 -23.78 11.28 -17.30
CA GLN A 644 -23.70 9.94 -17.87
C GLN A 644 -22.31 9.73 -18.49
N ARG A 645 -21.58 8.68 -18.10
CA ARG A 645 -20.36 8.24 -18.80
C ARG A 645 -20.58 6.94 -19.54
N ILE A 646 -19.98 6.84 -20.72
CA ILE A 646 -20.01 5.64 -21.54
C ILE A 646 -18.56 5.24 -21.81
N TYR A 647 -18.17 4.07 -21.33
CA TYR A 647 -16.89 3.44 -21.65
C TYR A 647 -17.15 2.24 -22.54
N GLN A 648 -16.44 2.14 -23.66
CA GLN A 648 -16.58 1.00 -24.55
C GLN A 648 -15.30 0.78 -25.31
N GLY A 649 -15.03 -0.47 -25.66
CA GLY A 649 -13.76 -0.78 -26.29
C GLY A 649 -13.55 -2.23 -26.64
N VAL A 650 -12.37 -2.46 -27.19
CA VAL A 650 -11.83 -3.77 -27.56
C VAL A 650 -10.46 -3.91 -26.91
N GLN A 651 -10.20 -5.05 -26.26
CA GLN A 651 -8.88 -5.42 -25.78
C GLN A 651 -8.46 -6.72 -26.47
N LEU A 652 -7.27 -6.73 -27.05
CA LEU A 652 -6.63 -7.91 -27.62
C LEU A 652 -5.32 -8.11 -26.86
N ALA A 653 -5.07 -9.32 -26.37
CA ALA A 653 -3.82 -9.66 -25.71
C ALA A 653 -3.45 -11.11 -26.01
N ALA A 654 -2.16 -11.38 -26.15
CA ALA A 654 -1.67 -12.76 -26.27
C ALA A 654 -0.45 -12.99 -25.38
N ASN A 655 -0.21 -14.24 -25.05
CA ASN A 655 1.03 -14.73 -24.46
C ASN A 655 1.43 -15.97 -25.27
N LEU A 656 2.45 -15.82 -26.12
CA LEU A 656 2.84 -16.79 -27.13
C LEU A 656 4.28 -17.23 -26.88
N ASN A 657 4.52 -18.53 -26.77
CA ASN A 657 5.83 -19.13 -26.57
C ASN A 657 6.34 -19.76 -27.86
N PHE A 658 7.49 -19.29 -28.32
CA PHE A 658 8.22 -19.80 -29.49
C PHE A 658 9.55 -20.38 -29.02
N GLY A 659 9.49 -21.61 -28.51
CA GLY A 659 10.64 -22.24 -27.85
C GLY A 659 11.02 -21.48 -26.58
N ASN A 660 12.16 -20.78 -26.62
CA ASN A 660 12.65 -19.98 -25.49
C ASN A 660 12.32 -18.48 -25.58
N LEU A 661 11.52 -18.08 -26.57
CA LEU A 661 11.04 -16.72 -26.73
C LEU A 661 9.57 -16.66 -26.28
N ASN A 662 9.27 -15.88 -25.27
CA ASN A 662 7.92 -15.51 -24.86
C ASN A 662 7.56 -14.13 -25.45
N VAL A 663 6.43 -14.05 -26.14
CA VAL A 663 5.95 -12.87 -26.88
C VAL A 663 4.58 -12.49 -26.35
N GLN A 664 4.46 -11.29 -25.81
CA GLN A 664 3.23 -10.79 -25.18
C GLN A 664 2.75 -9.49 -25.86
N PRO A 665 2.09 -9.57 -27.03
CA PRO A 665 1.51 -8.41 -27.69
C PRO A 665 0.16 -8.06 -27.05
N TYR A 666 -0.17 -6.77 -27.04
CA TYR A 666 -1.52 -6.31 -26.76
C TYR A 666 -1.89 -5.09 -27.60
N TYR A 667 -3.20 -4.92 -27.80
CA TYR A 667 -3.79 -3.76 -28.48
C TYR A 667 -5.15 -3.43 -27.86
N ASN A 668 -5.34 -2.17 -27.50
CA ASN A 668 -6.55 -1.65 -26.87
C ASN A 668 -7.12 -0.50 -27.67
N VAL A 669 -8.43 -0.55 -27.86
CA VAL A 669 -9.25 0.59 -28.29
C VAL A 669 -10.17 0.95 -27.13
N THR A 670 -10.06 2.18 -26.62
CA THR A 670 -10.82 2.65 -25.46
C THR A 670 -11.52 3.97 -25.77
N ALA A 671 -12.83 3.92 -25.97
CA ALA A 671 -13.66 5.09 -26.07
C ALA A 671 -14.28 5.41 -24.70
N ALA A 672 -14.03 6.60 -24.18
CA ALA A 672 -14.61 7.10 -22.95
C ALA A 672 -15.33 8.41 -23.27
N LYS A 673 -16.64 8.48 -23.01
CA LYS A 673 -17.49 9.62 -23.38
C LYS A 673 -18.27 10.10 -22.17
N ALA A 674 -18.62 11.37 -22.12
CA ALA A 674 -19.58 11.91 -21.18
C ALA A 674 -20.76 12.57 -21.90
N ASN A 675 -21.95 12.44 -21.35
CA ASN A 675 -23.16 13.15 -21.75
C ASN A 675 -23.71 13.86 -20.50
N SER A 676 -23.99 15.15 -20.62
CA SER A 676 -24.60 15.95 -19.55
C SER A 676 -25.35 17.11 -20.19
N ALA A 677 -26.42 17.55 -19.53
CA ALA A 677 -27.12 18.80 -19.82
C ALA A 677 -26.78 19.90 -18.78
N ASP A 678 -25.80 19.65 -17.91
CA ASP A 678 -25.34 20.62 -16.92
C ASP A 678 -24.67 21.81 -17.63
N PRO A 679 -25.08 23.07 -17.34
CA PRO A 679 -24.54 24.25 -18.03
C PRO A 679 -23.04 24.46 -17.81
N ARG A 680 -22.43 23.86 -16.78
CA ARG A 680 -20.97 23.87 -16.58
C ARG A 680 -20.23 22.98 -17.57
N ILE A 681 -20.90 21.97 -18.15
CA ILE A 681 -20.40 21.10 -19.22
C ILE A 681 -20.87 21.58 -20.59
N ASP A 682 -22.13 21.98 -20.71
CA ASP A 682 -22.76 22.38 -21.96
C ASP A 682 -22.63 23.89 -22.20
N ASN A 683 -21.38 24.37 -22.29
CA ASN A 683 -21.06 25.75 -22.63
C ASN A 683 -19.85 25.82 -23.58
N GLY A 684 -19.71 26.95 -24.29
CA GLY A 684 -18.67 27.14 -25.30
C GLY A 684 -17.22 27.02 -24.81
N PHE A 685 -16.97 27.10 -23.49
CA PHE A 685 -15.64 27.00 -22.88
C PHE A 685 -15.31 25.59 -22.36
N SER A 686 -16.27 24.67 -22.33
CA SER A 686 -16.05 23.32 -21.83
C SER A 686 -15.13 22.53 -22.75
N ILE A 687 -14.10 21.90 -22.18
CA ILE A 687 -13.25 20.91 -22.85
C ILE A 687 -13.89 19.52 -22.93
N VAL A 688 -14.96 19.31 -22.17
CA VAL A 688 -15.74 18.07 -22.21
C VAL A 688 -16.90 18.28 -23.16
N VAL A 689 -16.71 17.88 -24.42
CA VAL A 689 -17.76 17.94 -25.44
C VAL A 689 -18.70 16.74 -25.28
N PRO A 690 -20.01 16.94 -24.98
CA PRO A 690 -20.95 15.84 -24.85
C PRO A 690 -20.90 14.87 -26.04
N GLY A 691 -20.85 13.56 -25.76
CA GLY A 691 -20.78 12.49 -26.76
C GLY A 691 -19.41 12.28 -27.43
N SER A 692 -18.43 13.13 -27.14
CA SER A 692 -17.05 13.05 -27.64
C SER A 692 -16.12 12.31 -26.68
N GLN A 693 -14.92 11.99 -27.14
CA GLN A 693 -13.89 11.37 -26.29
C GLN A 693 -13.52 12.31 -25.14
N LEU A 694 -13.50 11.78 -23.92
CA LEU A 694 -13.05 12.48 -22.73
C LEU A 694 -11.58 12.89 -22.86
N PRO A 695 -11.19 14.10 -22.42
CA PRO A 695 -9.81 14.51 -22.36
C PRO A 695 -8.95 13.50 -21.59
N ASN A 696 -7.68 13.35 -21.98
CA ASN A 696 -6.68 12.50 -21.32
C ASN A 696 -6.95 10.99 -21.36
N VAL A 697 -7.92 10.53 -22.15
CA VAL A 697 -8.13 9.10 -22.40
C VAL A 697 -7.71 8.76 -23.85
N PRO A 698 -6.56 8.10 -24.05
CA PRO A 698 -6.09 7.79 -25.40
C PRO A 698 -6.99 6.72 -26.02
N LEU A 699 -7.42 6.95 -27.27
CA LEU A 699 -8.28 6.01 -27.98
C LEU A 699 -7.56 4.69 -28.24
N HIS A 700 -6.25 4.73 -28.53
CA HIS A 700 -5.44 3.56 -28.85
C HIS A 700 -4.26 3.43 -27.88
N LYS A 701 -4.06 2.22 -27.35
CA LYS A 701 -2.80 1.82 -26.68
C LYS A 701 -2.37 0.46 -27.24
N ALA A 702 -1.09 0.28 -27.51
CA ALA A 702 -0.55 -0.98 -27.97
C ALA A 702 0.76 -1.30 -27.25
N GLY A 703 1.12 -2.56 -27.15
CA GLY A 703 2.43 -2.93 -26.63
C GLY A 703 2.87 -4.31 -27.07
N LEU A 704 4.16 -4.54 -26.95
CA LEU A 704 4.83 -5.79 -27.27
C LEU A 704 5.95 -6.02 -26.26
N THR A 705 5.84 -7.10 -25.48
CA THR A 705 6.93 -7.57 -24.64
C THR A 705 7.53 -8.83 -25.24
N LEU A 706 8.86 -8.86 -25.35
CA LEU A 706 9.67 -9.99 -25.77
C LEU A 706 10.57 -10.39 -24.60
N ASP A 707 10.55 -11.67 -24.26
CA ASP A 707 11.38 -12.28 -23.23
C ASP A 707 12.04 -13.51 -23.82
N TYR A 708 13.36 -13.45 -24.00
CA TYR A 708 14.14 -14.48 -24.67
C TYR A 708 15.23 -15.03 -23.76
N LYS A 709 15.17 -16.33 -23.48
CA LYS A 709 16.19 -17.03 -22.68
C LYS A 709 16.88 -18.12 -23.48
N ALA A 710 18.00 -17.81 -24.11
CA ALA A 710 18.72 -18.79 -24.94
C ALA A 710 18.92 -20.13 -24.20
N PRO A 711 18.81 -21.28 -24.90
CA PRO A 711 18.91 -22.58 -24.23
C PRO A 711 20.27 -22.72 -23.53
N ASN A 712 20.26 -23.20 -22.29
CA ASN A 712 21.44 -23.32 -21.41
C ASN A 712 22.12 -21.99 -21.04
N SER A 713 21.59 -20.85 -21.47
CA SER A 713 22.12 -19.54 -21.09
C SER A 713 21.79 -19.23 -19.63
N ALA A 714 22.74 -18.59 -18.95
CA ALA A 714 22.47 -17.88 -17.71
C ALA A 714 21.82 -16.51 -17.97
N VAL A 715 21.78 -16.06 -19.23
CA VAL A 715 21.33 -14.73 -19.63
C VAL A 715 19.98 -14.81 -20.35
N GLU A 716 19.07 -13.94 -19.92
CA GLU A 716 17.76 -13.66 -20.48
C GLU A 716 17.73 -12.22 -21.01
N GLY A 717 17.18 -12.03 -22.21
CA GLY A 717 17.04 -10.73 -22.87
C GLY A 717 15.59 -10.29 -22.88
N LEU A 718 15.36 -9.04 -22.49
CA LEU A 718 14.03 -8.47 -22.28
C LEU A 718 13.86 -7.22 -23.13
N ILE A 719 12.73 -7.08 -23.83
CA ILE A 719 12.38 -5.88 -24.59
C ILE A 719 10.90 -5.61 -24.39
N THR A 720 10.52 -4.35 -24.13
CA THR A 720 9.12 -3.91 -24.14
C THR A 720 8.98 -2.63 -24.93
N ALA A 721 8.08 -2.63 -25.92
CA ALA A 721 7.66 -1.44 -26.65
C ALA A 721 6.21 -1.12 -26.27
N GLN A 722 5.92 0.16 -25.99
CA GLN A 722 4.58 0.63 -25.66
C GLN A 722 4.24 1.88 -26.47
N TYR A 723 3.17 1.80 -27.26
CA TYR A 723 2.58 2.91 -27.99
C TYR A 723 1.38 3.49 -27.23
N THR A 724 1.37 4.81 -27.10
CA THR A 724 0.27 5.59 -26.55
C THR A 724 -0.23 6.57 -27.60
N GLY A 725 -1.52 6.50 -27.93
CA GLY A 725 -2.16 7.39 -28.89
C GLY A 725 -2.24 8.85 -28.43
N PRO A 726 -2.79 9.75 -29.28
CA PRO A 726 -3.08 11.12 -28.89
C PRO A 726 -4.15 11.18 -27.79
N ASN A 727 -4.39 12.37 -27.21
CA ASN A 727 -5.30 12.56 -26.08
C ASN A 727 -4.91 11.70 -24.86
N ASN A 728 -3.62 11.59 -24.59
CA ASN A 728 -3.07 10.85 -23.46
C ASN A 728 -2.94 11.74 -22.21
N PRO A 729 -2.82 11.16 -21.00
CA PRO A 729 -2.69 11.92 -19.75
C PRO A 729 -1.48 12.86 -19.67
N GLN A 730 -0.50 12.68 -20.55
CA GLN A 730 0.70 13.50 -20.64
C GLN A 730 0.50 14.73 -21.55
N ASN A 731 -0.65 14.88 -22.22
CA ASN A 731 -0.89 15.91 -23.25
C ASN A 731 0.18 15.96 -24.35
N LEU A 732 0.83 14.82 -24.59
CA LEU A 732 1.83 14.68 -25.65
C LEU A 732 1.16 14.26 -26.96
N PRO A 733 1.78 14.49 -28.12
CA PRO A 733 1.42 13.80 -29.35
C PRO A 733 1.56 12.29 -29.15
N ALA A 734 1.03 11.48 -30.07
CA ALA A 734 1.21 10.03 -29.98
C ALA A 734 2.71 9.66 -29.92
N TYR A 735 3.06 8.70 -29.08
CA TYR A 735 4.45 8.33 -28.83
C TYR A 735 4.63 6.84 -28.58
N THR A 736 5.85 6.36 -28.77
CA THR A 736 6.27 4.99 -28.43
C THR A 736 7.47 5.05 -27.51
N VAL A 737 7.39 4.37 -26.37
CA VAL A 737 8.51 4.15 -25.45
C VAL A 737 9.07 2.76 -25.70
N LEU A 738 10.40 2.64 -25.73
CA LEU A 738 11.10 1.37 -25.78
C LEU A 738 11.94 1.19 -24.51
N ASP A 739 11.71 0.08 -23.82
CA ASP A 739 12.50 -0.40 -22.70
C ASP A 739 13.21 -1.71 -23.11
N ALA A 740 14.41 -1.93 -22.61
CA ALA A 740 15.13 -3.19 -22.81
C ALA A 740 15.99 -3.51 -21.60
N GLY A 741 16.34 -4.79 -21.45
CA GLY A 741 17.14 -5.24 -20.33
C GLY A 741 17.75 -6.61 -20.56
N ILE A 742 18.69 -6.94 -19.69
CA ILE A 742 19.40 -8.22 -19.66
C ILE A 742 19.35 -8.71 -18.21
N ASP A 743 18.88 -9.93 -18.00
CA ASP A 743 18.83 -10.58 -16.70
C ASP A 743 19.79 -11.77 -16.68
N ALA A 744 20.78 -11.73 -15.79
CA ALA A 744 21.80 -12.76 -15.65
C ALA A 744 21.59 -13.57 -14.35
N HIS A 745 21.22 -14.83 -14.50
CA HIS A 745 21.05 -15.81 -13.43
C HIS A 745 22.40 -16.33 -12.95
N LEU A 746 22.96 -15.68 -11.94
CA LEU A 746 24.18 -16.08 -11.26
C LEU A 746 23.88 -17.16 -10.22
N LYS A 747 24.93 -17.89 -9.78
CA LYS A 747 24.77 -18.88 -8.70
C LYS A 747 24.18 -18.24 -7.44
N SER A 748 24.66 -17.04 -7.09
CA SER A 748 24.28 -16.32 -5.88
C SER A 748 23.01 -15.48 -6.01
N GLY A 749 22.45 -15.27 -7.19
CA GLY A 749 21.33 -14.35 -7.38
C GLY A 749 21.11 -13.96 -8.83
N ASP A 750 20.15 -13.09 -9.08
CA ASP A 750 19.83 -12.56 -10.40
C ASP A 750 20.35 -11.13 -10.52
N LEU A 751 21.07 -10.83 -11.59
CA LEU A 751 21.58 -9.50 -11.90
C LEU A 751 20.87 -8.97 -13.15
N THR A 752 20.00 -7.98 -12.97
CA THR A 752 19.26 -7.34 -14.04
C THR A 752 19.88 -5.97 -14.35
N VAL A 753 20.16 -5.73 -15.63
CA VAL A 753 20.50 -4.40 -16.18
C VAL A 753 19.34 -3.98 -17.06
N ALA A 754 18.67 -2.88 -16.76
CA ALA A 754 17.56 -2.36 -17.55
C ALA A 754 17.84 -0.94 -18.03
N ALA A 755 17.26 -0.61 -19.18
CA ALA A 755 17.24 0.72 -19.76
C ALA A 755 15.79 1.05 -20.13
N ASN A 756 15.26 2.12 -19.54
CA ASN A 756 13.92 2.62 -19.78
C ASN A 756 13.95 3.83 -20.70
N ASN A 757 12.95 3.94 -21.58
CA ASN A 757 12.85 4.98 -22.59
C ASN A 757 14.16 5.18 -23.38
N ILE A 758 14.67 4.11 -23.99
CA ILE A 758 15.97 4.08 -24.67
C ILE A 758 16.06 5.11 -25.79
N PHE A 759 14.96 5.46 -26.44
CA PHE A 759 14.96 6.50 -27.48
C PHE A 759 14.71 7.91 -26.94
N ASN A 760 14.58 8.07 -25.63
CA ASN A 760 14.28 9.34 -24.96
C ASN A 760 13.05 10.03 -25.57
N ALA A 761 12.02 9.25 -25.92
CA ALA A 761 10.81 9.74 -26.57
C ALA A 761 10.07 10.70 -25.63
N TYR A 762 10.04 11.98 -26.00
CA TYR A 762 9.50 13.08 -25.17
C TYR A 762 10.07 13.09 -23.74
N GLY A 763 11.35 12.72 -23.56
CA GLY A 763 12.02 12.76 -22.27
C GLY A 763 12.36 14.19 -21.85
N GLY A 764 12.04 14.57 -20.62
CA GLY A 764 12.29 15.92 -20.11
C GLY A 764 12.15 16.04 -18.59
N VAL A 765 12.59 17.17 -18.05
CA VAL A 765 12.52 17.49 -16.62
C VAL A 765 11.24 18.27 -16.30
N PHE A 766 10.96 19.30 -17.09
CA PHE A 766 9.85 20.22 -16.86
C PHE A 766 8.63 19.88 -17.73
N ALA A 767 7.44 20.03 -17.16
CA ALA A 767 6.20 20.23 -17.89
C ALA A 767 6.32 21.53 -18.69
N THR A 768 6.02 21.53 -19.98
CA THR A 768 6.12 22.75 -20.78
C THR A 768 4.97 22.85 -21.76
N ASN A 769 4.78 24.03 -22.35
CA ASN A 769 3.86 24.19 -23.47
C ASN A 769 4.44 23.66 -24.79
N ALA A 770 5.75 23.39 -24.84
CA ALA A 770 6.41 22.93 -26.03
C ALA A 770 5.98 21.50 -26.38
N GLY A 771 5.36 21.35 -27.56
CA GLY A 771 4.86 20.06 -28.03
C GLY A 771 3.57 19.60 -27.36
N ALA A 772 2.93 20.43 -26.53
CA ALA A 772 1.65 20.09 -25.92
C ALA A 772 0.52 20.08 -26.96
N VAL A 773 -0.41 19.14 -26.81
CA VAL A 773 -1.59 19.00 -27.68
C VAL A 773 -2.77 19.72 -27.02
N PRO A 774 -3.23 20.87 -27.56
CA PRO A 774 -4.29 21.65 -26.95
C PRO A 774 -5.63 20.90 -26.92
N TYR A 775 -6.48 21.23 -25.94
CA TYR A 775 -7.87 20.79 -25.96
C TYR A 775 -8.70 21.69 -26.87
N THR A 776 -9.69 21.12 -27.55
CA THR A 776 -10.69 21.89 -28.30
C THR A 776 -11.97 21.96 -27.48
N THR A 777 -12.47 23.17 -27.23
CA THR A 777 -13.73 23.37 -26.52
C THR A 777 -14.95 23.10 -27.41
N ILE A 778 -16.13 23.03 -26.81
CA ILE A 778 -17.41 23.00 -27.55
C ILE A 778 -17.52 24.17 -28.53
N GLY A 779 -17.05 25.36 -28.15
CA GLY A 779 -17.05 26.55 -29.01
C GLY A 779 -15.98 26.55 -30.12
N GLY A 780 -15.19 25.47 -30.24
CA GLY A 780 -14.10 25.36 -31.21
C GLY A 780 -12.83 26.12 -30.84
N GLN A 781 -12.79 26.74 -29.65
CA GLN A 781 -11.59 27.40 -29.15
C GLN A 781 -10.55 26.34 -28.73
N GLN A 782 -9.29 26.59 -29.04
CA GLN A 782 -8.20 25.77 -28.50
C GLN A 782 -7.74 26.34 -27.16
N ILE A 783 -7.72 25.50 -26.13
CA ILE A 783 -7.14 25.82 -24.84
C ILE A 783 -5.77 25.18 -24.79
N ALA A 784 -4.75 26.00 -24.56
CA ALA A 784 -3.38 25.55 -24.40
C ALA A 784 -3.28 24.60 -23.21
N THR A 785 -2.60 23.48 -23.40
CA THR A 785 -2.36 22.48 -22.35
C THR A 785 -0.88 22.42 -22.02
N ILE A 786 -0.56 21.78 -20.90
CA ILE A 786 0.82 21.57 -20.48
C ILE A 786 1.22 20.13 -20.81
N ALA A 787 2.22 19.96 -21.66
CA ALA A 787 2.84 18.67 -21.94
C ALA A 787 3.63 18.22 -20.71
N ARG A 788 3.35 17.01 -20.24
CA ARG A 788 4.10 16.37 -19.15
C ARG A 788 5.07 15.39 -19.80
N PRO A 789 6.38 15.70 -19.86
CA PRO A 789 7.32 14.82 -20.55
C PRO A 789 7.35 13.44 -19.89
N ASN A 790 7.68 12.43 -20.68
CA ASN A 790 8.03 11.13 -20.14
C ASN A 790 9.30 11.24 -19.30
N ALA A 791 9.51 10.27 -18.40
CA ALA A 791 10.82 10.11 -17.79
C ALA A 791 11.89 10.01 -18.90
N PRO A 792 13.00 10.76 -18.80
CA PRO A 792 14.12 10.64 -19.74
C PRO A 792 14.67 9.22 -19.75
N ARG A 793 15.57 8.96 -20.70
CA ARG A 793 16.31 7.70 -20.73
C ARG A 793 16.95 7.42 -19.37
N GLN A 794 16.64 6.27 -18.81
CA GLN A 794 17.12 5.83 -17.50
C GLN A 794 17.74 4.46 -17.60
N TYR A 795 18.77 4.22 -16.79
CA TYR A 795 19.39 2.91 -16.62
C TYR A 795 19.27 2.48 -15.17
N SER A 796 19.03 1.20 -14.93
CA SER A 796 19.02 0.59 -13.60
C SER A 796 19.80 -0.71 -13.59
N LEU A 797 20.38 -1.00 -12.44
CA LEU A 797 21.09 -2.21 -12.10
C LEU A 797 20.44 -2.77 -10.83
N THR A 798 19.90 -3.98 -10.90
CA THR A 798 19.24 -4.64 -9.78
C THR A 798 19.90 -5.99 -9.53
N PHE A 799 20.27 -6.28 -8.29
CA PHE A 799 20.78 -7.57 -7.85
C PHE A 799 19.84 -8.16 -6.79
N THR A 800 19.30 -9.35 -7.06
CA THR A 800 18.43 -10.09 -6.14
C THR A 800 19.08 -11.38 -5.69
N MET A 801 19.36 -11.49 -4.40
CA MET A 801 19.97 -12.66 -3.77
C MET A 801 18.97 -13.35 -2.85
N PRO A 802 18.49 -14.56 -3.20
CA PRO A 802 17.75 -15.39 -2.27
C PRO A 802 18.71 -16.10 -1.29
N PHE A 803 18.33 -16.21 -0.02
CA PHE A 803 19.09 -16.88 1.04
C PHE A 803 18.18 -17.75 1.94
N GLY A 804 18.78 -18.60 2.77
CA GLY A 804 18.05 -19.56 3.61
C GLY A 804 17.93 -20.96 2.99
N ALA A 805 17.53 -21.94 3.81
CA ALA A 805 17.53 -23.35 3.43
C ALA A 805 16.57 -23.67 2.27
N GLY A 806 15.40 -23.01 2.21
CA GLY A 806 14.42 -23.18 1.14
C GLY A 806 14.86 -22.58 -0.20
N ALA A 807 15.66 -21.51 -0.16
CA ALA A 807 16.15 -20.82 -1.37
C ALA A 807 17.10 -21.69 -2.19
N ALA A 808 17.93 -22.52 -1.54
CA ALA A 808 18.86 -23.41 -2.22
C ALA A 808 18.15 -24.54 -2.98
N THR A 809 17.03 -25.04 -2.44
CA THR A 809 16.23 -26.13 -3.03
C THR A 809 15.29 -25.67 -4.16
N ALA A 810 15.07 -24.36 -4.29
CA ALA A 810 14.36 -23.77 -5.43
C ALA A 810 15.21 -23.77 -6.72
N LYS A 811 16.55 -23.80 -6.59
CA LYS A 811 17.49 -23.58 -7.70
C LYS A 811 18.02 -24.84 -8.40
N THR A 812 17.82 -26.04 -7.83
CA THR A 812 18.15 -27.27 -8.55
C THR A 812 17.13 -27.51 -9.66
N ARG A 813 17.50 -27.14 -10.90
CA ARG A 813 16.77 -27.50 -12.11
C ARG A 813 16.46 -29.00 -12.08
N PRO A 814 15.19 -29.43 -12.17
CA PRO A 814 14.92 -30.80 -12.55
C PRO A 814 15.40 -30.95 -13.99
N THR A 815 16.47 -31.72 -14.20
CA THR A 815 16.75 -32.26 -15.53
C THR A 815 15.59 -33.18 -15.88
N LEU A 816 15.09 -33.09 -17.12
CA LEU A 816 13.96 -33.88 -17.63
C LEU A 816 14.17 -35.41 -17.50
N ALA A 817 15.38 -35.86 -17.15
CA ALA A 817 15.74 -37.24 -16.92
C ALA A 817 15.42 -37.78 -15.51
N SER A 818 15.15 -36.95 -14.49
CA SER A 818 14.90 -37.44 -13.12
C SER A 818 13.42 -37.68 -12.78
N GLN A 819 12.49 -37.47 -13.73
CA GLN A 819 11.06 -37.77 -13.55
C GLN A 819 10.67 -39.21 -13.91
N LEU A 820 11.63 -40.07 -14.27
CA LEU A 820 11.40 -41.49 -14.51
C LEU A 820 12.35 -42.34 -13.65
N GLY A 821 11.90 -42.64 -12.43
CA GLY A 821 12.35 -43.78 -11.63
C GLY A 821 13.42 -43.48 -10.57
N ALA A 822 13.04 -43.65 -9.30
CA ALA A 822 13.72 -44.52 -8.33
C ALA A 822 13.11 -44.33 -6.93
N ASN A 823 12.58 -45.42 -6.37
CA ASN A 823 12.50 -45.65 -4.93
C ASN A 823 13.95 -45.68 -4.39
N ASP A 824 14.25 -44.99 -3.28
CA ASP A 824 14.60 -45.61 -2.00
C ASP A 824 15.12 -44.61 -0.95
N GLN A 825 15.13 -45.12 0.27
CA GLN A 825 15.31 -44.58 1.62
C GLN A 825 16.53 -43.67 1.93
N GLY A 826 16.33 -42.79 2.92
CA GLY A 826 17.15 -42.80 4.16
C GLY A 826 18.18 -41.68 4.39
N GLY A 827 18.03 -40.95 5.49
CA GLY A 827 19.15 -40.40 6.29
C GLY A 827 19.24 -38.87 6.44
N GLY A 828 19.03 -38.35 7.67
CA GLY A 828 19.54 -37.03 8.10
C GLY A 828 21.04 -37.07 8.46
N PRO A 829 21.65 -36.11 9.20
CA PRO A 829 21.13 -34.87 9.81
C PRO A 829 22.01 -33.60 9.62
N GLY A 830 21.46 -32.43 9.98
CA GLY A 830 22.16 -31.37 10.73
C GLY A 830 23.19 -30.46 10.03
N GLY A 831 22.84 -29.18 9.83
CA GLY A 831 23.79 -28.12 9.51
C GLY A 831 23.17 -26.73 9.61
N ARG A 832 23.22 -26.12 10.81
CA ARG A 832 22.76 -24.74 11.06
C ARG A 832 23.80 -23.74 10.55
N GLY A 833 23.45 -22.97 9.53
CA GLY A 833 24.16 -21.75 9.13
C GLY A 833 23.16 -20.61 9.03
N ARG A 834 23.17 -19.70 10.00
CA ARG A 834 22.20 -18.60 10.19
C ARG A 834 22.85 -17.31 9.70
N GLY A 835 22.29 -16.66 8.69
CA GLY A 835 22.73 -15.35 8.20
C GLY A 835 21.63 -14.32 8.41
N GLY A 836 21.61 -13.70 9.59
CA GLY A 836 20.90 -12.46 9.91
C GLY A 836 21.88 -11.56 10.68
N PHE A 837 21.50 -10.34 11.08
CA PHE A 837 22.33 -9.47 11.93
C PHE A 837 23.14 -10.30 12.94
N ASN A 838 24.46 -10.34 12.79
CA ASN A 838 25.36 -11.18 13.58
C ASN A 838 25.48 -10.62 15.01
N LEU A 839 24.38 -10.69 15.75
CA LEU A 839 24.37 -10.58 17.20
C LEU A 839 25.03 -11.85 17.71
N THR A 840 26.34 -11.75 17.93
CA THR A 840 27.12 -12.86 18.46
C THR A 840 26.86 -12.97 19.96
N PRO A 841 26.87 -14.18 20.55
CA PRO A 841 26.92 -14.32 22.00
C PRO A 841 28.07 -13.48 22.58
N LEU A 842 27.97 -13.05 23.84
CA LEU A 842 29.06 -12.31 24.49
C LEU A 842 30.36 -13.12 24.42
N PRO A 843 31.49 -12.48 24.12
CA PRO A 843 32.76 -13.19 23.96
C PRO A 843 33.27 -13.63 25.33
N ALA A 844 33.86 -14.82 25.41
CA ALA A 844 34.42 -15.34 26.66
C ALA A 844 35.63 -14.51 27.14
N THR A 845 36.38 -13.94 26.19
CA THR A 845 37.48 -13.01 26.43
C THR A 845 37.17 -11.64 25.82
N PRO A 846 37.66 -10.52 26.42
CA PRO A 846 37.50 -9.20 25.83
C PRO A 846 38.03 -9.14 24.39
N PRO A 847 37.32 -8.48 23.46
CA PRO A 847 37.86 -8.21 22.12
C PRO A 847 39.18 -7.43 22.19
N ALA A 848 40.17 -7.79 21.37
CA ALA A 848 41.49 -7.13 21.38
C ALA A 848 41.42 -5.64 20.98
N ASP A 849 40.54 -5.29 20.05
CA ASP A 849 40.16 -3.90 19.77
C ASP A 849 38.64 -3.83 19.51
N PRO A 850 37.81 -3.50 20.52
CA PRO A 850 36.37 -3.43 20.33
C PRO A 850 35.95 -2.23 19.47
N PHE A 851 36.84 -1.28 19.17
CA PHE A 851 36.59 -0.10 18.35
C PHE A 851 37.08 -0.25 16.90
N ALA A 852 37.63 -1.41 16.53
CA ALA A 852 37.89 -1.70 15.13
C ALA A 852 36.56 -1.89 14.40
N PRO A 853 36.36 -1.25 13.22
CA PRO A 853 35.21 -1.53 12.38
C PRO A 853 35.11 -3.04 12.10
N SER A 854 33.90 -3.57 12.18
CA SER A 854 33.66 -4.98 11.92
C SER A 854 34.08 -5.34 10.49
N GLN A 855 34.76 -6.47 10.34
CA GLN A 855 35.05 -7.08 9.02
C GLN A 855 33.80 -7.72 8.38
N ASN A 856 32.61 -7.40 8.89
CA ASN A 856 31.34 -7.84 8.34
C ASN A 856 31.22 -7.30 6.90
N PRO A 857 30.91 -8.15 5.89
CA PRO A 857 30.68 -7.71 4.51
C PRO A 857 29.65 -6.59 4.35
N GLN A 858 28.75 -6.40 5.33
CA GLN A 858 27.78 -5.31 5.36
C GLN A 858 28.38 -3.95 5.78
N CYS A 859 29.60 -3.93 6.32
CA CYS A 859 30.36 -2.70 6.57
C CYS A 859 31.17 -2.32 5.33
N THR A 860 30.58 -1.51 4.44
CA THR A 860 31.27 -1.01 3.24
C THR A 860 32.46 -0.12 3.62
N ALA A 861 33.40 0.13 2.70
CA ALA A 861 34.56 0.98 2.96
C ALA A 861 34.17 2.40 3.45
N ASP A 862 33.11 2.99 2.89
CA ASP A 862 32.61 4.30 3.29
C ASP A 862 31.90 4.27 4.65
N ALA A 863 31.12 3.21 4.91
CA ALA A 863 30.50 3.00 6.22
C ALA A 863 31.56 2.74 7.30
N ALA A 864 32.63 2.00 6.96
CA ALA A 864 33.79 1.77 7.82
C ALA A 864 34.52 3.08 8.11
N LYS A 865 34.76 3.92 7.09
CA LYS A 865 35.39 5.24 7.26
C LYS A 865 34.55 6.16 8.15
N SER A 866 33.23 6.15 8.00
CA SER A 866 32.31 6.93 8.84
C SER A 866 32.26 6.38 10.27
N ALA A 867 32.19 5.06 10.42
CA ALA A 867 32.22 4.40 11.73
C ALA A 867 33.56 4.62 12.43
N GLN A 868 34.69 4.66 11.72
CA GLN A 868 36.02 4.93 12.27
C GLN A 868 36.10 6.28 12.99
N VAL A 869 35.41 7.31 12.51
CA VAL A 869 35.37 8.62 13.18
C VAL A 869 34.71 8.47 14.55
N VAL A 870 33.51 7.89 14.60
CA VAL A 870 32.75 7.72 15.86
C VAL A 870 33.46 6.75 16.81
N LEU A 871 33.97 5.64 16.28
CA LEU A 871 34.71 4.63 17.04
C LEU A 871 36.04 5.19 17.56
N GLY A 872 36.69 6.09 16.81
CA GLY A 872 37.89 6.79 17.23
C GLY A 872 37.64 7.76 18.39
N GLU A 873 36.54 8.52 18.34
CA GLU A 873 36.12 9.38 19.44
C GLU A 873 35.71 8.56 20.68
N LEU A 874 35.00 7.45 20.48
CA LEU A 874 34.67 6.48 21.55
C LEU A 874 35.93 5.89 22.19
N LYS A 875 36.92 5.53 21.39
CA LYS A 875 38.22 5.03 21.87
C LYS A 875 38.96 6.09 22.69
N THR A 876 38.91 7.34 22.26
CA THR A 876 39.48 8.48 22.99
C THR A 876 38.74 8.75 24.31
N TYR A 877 37.40 8.64 24.30
CA TYR A 877 36.58 8.72 25.50
C TYR A 877 36.98 7.64 26.50
N VAL A 878 37.09 6.39 26.04
CA VAL A 878 37.51 5.25 26.87
C VAL A 878 38.92 5.41 27.42
N ALA A 879 39.89 5.86 26.62
CA ALA A 879 41.24 6.11 27.08
C ALA A 879 41.29 7.13 28.24
N LYS A 880 40.42 8.16 28.24
CA LYS A 880 40.32 9.12 29.35
C LYS A 880 39.76 8.50 30.64
N ILE A 881 38.80 7.58 30.53
CA ILE A 881 38.27 6.84 31.69
C ILE A 881 39.37 6.00 32.32
N GLU A 882 40.11 5.27 31.49
CA GLU A 882 41.22 4.42 31.93
C GLU A 882 42.33 5.24 32.58
N ALA A 883 42.68 6.39 32.01
CA ALA A 883 43.66 7.30 32.59
C ALA A 883 43.22 7.92 33.93
N ALA A 884 41.91 8.07 34.15
CA ALA A 884 41.36 8.61 35.40
C ALA A 884 41.21 7.55 36.51
N LYS A 885 41.55 6.28 36.24
CA LYS A 885 41.51 5.21 37.23
C LYS A 885 42.55 5.43 38.33
N THR A 886 42.12 5.33 39.59
CA THR A 886 42.99 5.43 40.76
C THR A 886 43.07 4.07 41.48
N SER A 887 43.90 3.98 42.53
CA SER A 887 43.90 2.82 43.44
C SER A 887 42.53 2.55 44.08
N ASN A 888 41.66 3.58 44.16
CA ASN A 888 40.28 3.47 44.66
C ASN A 888 39.27 3.06 43.57
N GLY A 889 39.73 2.69 42.36
CA GLY A 889 38.91 2.30 41.23
C GLY A 889 38.63 3.45 40.24
N TYR A 890 37.61 3.28 39.41
CA TYR A 890 37.17 4.30 38.45
C TYR A 890 36.45 5.47 39.15
N PRO A 891 36.57 6.70 38.62
CA PRO A 891 35.93 7.88 39.20
C PRO A 891 34.41 7.81 39.03
N ASP A 892 33.67 8.55 39.87
CA ASP A 892 32.21 8.60 39.77
C ASP A 892 31.72 9.41 38.56
N GLN A 893 32.57 10.31 38.04
CA GLN A 893 32.35 11.09 36.83
C GLN A 893 33.67 11.26 36.06
N VAL A 894 33.57 11.43 34.74
CA VAL A 894 34.72 11.59 33.84
C VAL A 894 34.74 13.04 33.37
N ALA A 895 35.60 13.87 33.96
CA ALA A 895 35.71 15.27 33.59
C ALA A 895 36.36 15.43 32.20
N GLY A 896 35.82 16.31 31.36
CA GLY A 896 36.41 16.68 30.07
C GLY A 896 36.39 15.59 29.00
N ALA A 897 35.42 14.67 29.05
CA ALA A 897 35.25 13.66 28.01
C ALA A 897 34.79 14.30 26.67
N PRO A 898 35.30 13.85 25.52
CA PRO A 898 34.94 14.42 24.22
C PRO A 898 33.44 14.20 23.93
N GLN A 899 32.80 15.19 23.31
CA GLN A 899 31.47 15.00 22.73
C GLN A 899 31.61 14.10 21.51
N ILE A 900 30.78 13.07 21.40
CA ILE A 900 30.82 12.14 20.27
C ILE A 900 29.78 12.59 19.24
N PRO A 901 30.19 12.98 18.02
CA PRO A 901 29.24 13.39 16.99
C PRO A 901 28.16 12.33 16.76
N GLY A 902 26.89 12.72 16.86
CA GLY A 902 25.75 11.82 16.61
C GLY A 902 25.43 10.81 17.73
N ALA A 903 26.12 10.85 18.88
CA ALA A 903 25.82 9.96 20.00
C ALA A 903 25.97 10.67 21.35
N ASN A 904 24.93 10.60 22.18
CA ASN A 904 25.03 10.96 23.59
C ASN A 904 25.62 9.77 24.36
N VAL A 905 26.74 9.96 25.05
CA VAL A 905 27.41 8.91 25.82
C VAL A 905 27.22 9.16 27.31
N VAL A 906 26.60 8.21 27.98
CA VAL A 906 26.41 8.24 29.44
C VAL A 906 27.37 7.27 30.09
N TYR A 907 28.22 7.78 30.98
CA TYR A 907 29.16 6.99 31.77
C TYR A 907 28.49 6.36 32.99
N HIS A 908 28.75 5.08 33.24
CA HIS A 908 28.27 4.34 34.39
C HIS A 908 29.42 3.61 35.08
N LYS A 909 29.69 3.95 36.35
CA LYS A 909 30.61 3.17 37.18
C LYS A 909 30.01 1.80 37.51
N ALA A 910 30.76 0.73 37.28
CA ALA A 910 30.31 -0.66 37.45
C ALA A 910 31.33 -1.46 38.29
N GLY A 911 31.42 -1.15 39.58
CA GLY A 911 32.36 -1.79 40.50
C GLY A 911 33.82 -1.55 40.11
N ALA A 912 34.57 -2.63 39.84
CA ALA A 912 35.94 -2.58 39.34
C ALA A 912 36.06 -2.30 37.83
N SER A 913 34.94 -1.99 37.16
CA SER A 913 34.83 -1.66 35.73
C SER A 913 33.91 -0.45 35.53
N TYR A 914 33.57 -0.16 34.28
CA TYR A 914 32.57 0.84 33.89
C TYR A 914 31.83 0.38 32.64
N ALA A 915 30.71 1.03 32.37
CA ALA A 915 29.94 0.90 31.14
C ALA A 915 29.65 2.27 30.53
N LEU A 916 29.44 2.27 29.21
CA LEU A 916 28.95 3.42 28.46
C LEU A 916 27.61 3.07 27.83
N SER A 917 26.57 3.86 28.10
CA SER A 917 25.34 3.82 27.31
C SER A 917 25.48 4.78 26.15
N LEU A 918 25.34 4.29 24.92
CA LEU A 918 25.32 5.10 23.71
C LEU A 918 23.87 5.30 23.26
N GLU A 919 23.41 6.53 23.34
CA GLU A 919 22.14 6.98 22.77
C GLU A 919 22.43 7.66 21.42
N LEU A 920 22.16 6.94 20.33
CA LEU A 920 22.34 7.48 18.99
C LEU A 920 21.31 8.60 18.75
N GLN A 921 21.79 9.82 18.52
CA GLN A 921 20.94 10.97 18.21
C GLN A 921 20.50 10.86 16.73
N GLY A 922 19.18 10.92 16.45
CA GLY A 922 18.68 11.02 15.07
C GLY A 922 17.60 10.03 14.61
N ARG A 923 17.15 9.07 15.42
CA ARG A 923 16.04 8.16 15.01
C ARG A 923 14.62 8.67 15.26
N GLY A 924 14.45 9.86 15.85
CA GLY A 924 13.15 10.31 16.37
C GLY A 924 12.51 11.54 15.73
N SER A 925 13.25 12.43 15.06
CA SER A 925 12.70 13.73 14.62
C SER A 925 13.62 14.54 13.71
N VAL A 926 14.33 13.92 12.75
CA VAL A 926 15.09 14.66 11.74
C VAL A 926 14.67 14.14 10.36
N GLY A 927 14.12 15.03 9.53
CA GLY A 927 13.87 14.75 8.11
C GLY A 927 15.18 14.49 7.33
N PRO A 928 15.10 13.99 6.09
CA PRO A 928 16.22 13.47 5.32
C PRO A 928 17.10 14.55 4.67
N ALA A 929 16.87 15.84 4.94
CA ALA A 929 17.66 16.94 4.36
C ALA A 929 19.06 17.13 4.99
N ALA A 930 19.56 16.14 5.75
CA ALA A 930 20.98 16.09 6.10
C ALA A 930 21.61 14.88 5.40
N ALA A 931 22.45 15.15 4.38
CA ALA A 931 23.51 14.23 3.98
C ALA A 931 24.14 13.60 5.25
N PRO A 932 24.53 12.31 5.26
CA PRO A 932 24.95 11.63 6.49
C PRO A 932 25.95 12.53 7.20
N ALA A 933 25.51 13.15 8.30
CA ALA A 933 26.37 14.03 9.06
C ALA A 933 27.59 13.18 9.40
N ALA A 934 28.79 13.66 9.07
CA ALA A 934 30.03 12.97 9.37
C ALA A 934 29.98 12.51 10.84
N GLY A 935 29.81 11.20 11.06
CA GLY A 935 29.60 10.64 12.41
C GLY A 935 28.35 9.79 12.67
N SER A 936 27.56 9.35 11.67
CA SER A 936 26.51 8.34 11.95
C SER A 936 27.11 6.93 12.09
N LEU A 937 26.96 6.30 13.26
CA LEU A 937 27.47 4.96 13.54
C LEU A 937 26.57 3.88 12.91
N SER A 938 27.01 3.27 11.80
CA SER A 938 26.30 2.14 11.20
C SER A 938 26.42 0.88 12.08
N PRO A 939 25.31 0.26 12.53
CA PRO A 939 25.36 -0.97 13.32
C PRO A 939 26.02 -2.14 12.59
N ALA A 940 26.04 -2.13 11.25
CA ALA A 940 26.71 -3.15 10.44
C ALA A 940 28.25 -3.11 10.59
N CYS A 941 28.81 -1.96 10.99
CA CYS A 941 30.23 -1.75 11.21
C CYS A 941 30.68 -1.99 12.64
N LEU A 942 29.78 -2.46 13.52
CA LEU A 942 30.09 -2.80 14.91
C LEU A 942 30.03 -4.31 15.10
N THR A 943 30.98 -4.84 15.87
CA THR A 943 30.83 -6.17 16.45
C THR A 943 29.96 -6.05 17.69
N MET A 944 28.67 -6.36 17.57
CA MET A 944 27.69 -6.24 18.65
C MET A 944 27.31 -7.60 19.22
N HIS A 945 27.15 -7.64 20.53
CA HIS A 945 26.75 -8.82 21.27
C HIS A 945 25.34 -8.67 21.86
N VAL A 946 24.71 -9.78 22.24
CA VAL A 946 23.49 -9.76 23.06
C VAL A 946 23.81 -10.40 24.41
N ALA A 947 23.54 -9.67 25.48
CA ALA A 947 23.65 -10.18 26.84
C ALA A 947 22.28 -10.69 27.30
N GLN A 948 22.21 -11.99 27.59
CA GLN A 948 21.03 -12.55 28.25
C GLN A 948 20.97 -12.09 29.72
N PRO A 949 19.80 -12.16 30.35
CA PRO A 949 19.63 -11.73 31.72
C PRO A 949 20.59 -12.43 32.71
N GLU A 950 20.96 -13.68 32.45
CA GLU A 950 21.94 -14.47 33.22
C GLU A 950 23.37 -14.01 32.97
N ASP A 951 23.70 -13.59 31.75
CA ASP A 951 25.02 -13.05 31.40
C ASP A 951 25.27 -11.72 32.10
N VAL A 952 24.24 -10.86 32.16
CA VAL A 952 24.29 -9.58 32.85
C VAL A 952 24.61 -9.76 34.32
N GLN A 953 23.98 -10.73 34.98
CA GLN A 953 24.22 -11.02 36.40
C GLN A 953 25.58 -11.69 36.63
N SER A 954 25.86 -12.79 35.92
CA SER A 954 27.06 -13.61 36.14
C SER A 954 28.37 -12.88 35.81
N ARG A 955 28.33 -11.95 34.85
CA ARG A 955 29.49 -11.17 34.43
C ARG A 955 29.46 -9.73 34.94
N ASN A 956 28.52 -9.41 35.83
CA ASN A 956 28.33 -8.08 36.41
C ASN A 956 28.27 -6.98 35.34
N LEU A 957 27.55 -7.23 34.24
CA LEU A 957 27.39 -6.26 33.16
C LEU A 957 26.38 -5.18 33.56
N TYR A 958 26.55 -3.99 33.01
CA TYR A 958 25.61 -2.91 33.19
C TYR A 958 24.36 -3.14 32.33
N ALA A 959 23.19 -3.18 32.97
CA ALA A 959 21.91 -3.11 32.29
C ALA A 959 21.15 -1.89 32.82
N PRO A 960 20.65 -0.99 31.95
CA PRO A 960 19.85 0.14 32.39
C PRO A 960 18.58 -0.37 33.08
N LYS A 961 18.22 0.27 34.20
CA LYS A 961 17.06 -0.13 35.03
C LYS A 961 15.72 -0.03 34.31
N SER A 962 15.65 0.76 33.24
CA SER A 962 14.51 0.91 32.35
C SER A 962 14.99 1.21 30.94
N VAL A 963 14.69 0.33 29.98
CA VAL A 963 14.88 0.59 28.55
C VAL A 963 13.50 0.79 27.95
N PRO A 964 13.20 1.93 27.30
CA PRO A 964 11.97 2.07 26.54
C PRO A 964 11.94 0.98 25.46
N PHE A 965 10.84 0.24 25.34
CA PHE A 965 10.70 -0.84 24.35
C PHE A 965 11.01 -0.38 22.91
N ALA A 966 10.79 0.90 22.62
CA ALA A 966 11.01 1.51 21.31
C ALA A 966 12.46 1.97 21.03
N ARG A 967 13.36 1.99 22.03
CA ARG A 967 14.74 2.51 21.87
C ARG A 967 15.76 1.69 22.69
N PRO A 968 16.26 0.56 22.16
CA PRO A 968 17.32 -0.18 22.85
C PRO A 968 18.61 0.65 22.84
N ALA A 969 19.12 0.99 24.03
CA ALA A 969 20.41 1.66 24.18
C ALA A 969 21.56 0.66 23.93
N LEU A 970 22.49 1.00 23.04
CA LEU A 970 23.71 0.22 22.83
C LEU A 970 24.62 0.43 24.02
N GLN A 971 25.12 -0.66 24.62
CA GLN A 971 26.03 -0.60 25.76
C GLN A 971 27.45 -0.94 25.32
N PHE A 972 28.44 -0.38 26.00
CA PHE A 972 29.84 -0.79 25.88
C PHE A 972 30.41 -1.07 27.27
N MET A 973 31.14 -2.18 27.42
CA MET A 973 31.98 -2.45 28.59
C MET A 973 33.31 -3.05 28.13
N PRO A 974 34.45 -2.69 28.75
CA PRO A 974 35.76 -3.22 28.35
C PRO A 974 35.82 -4.75 28.33
N ALA A 975 35.10 -5.42 29.24
CA ALA A 975 35.13 -6.87 29.36
C ALA A 975 34.44 -7.62 28.21
N VAL A 976 33.54 -6.97 27.46
CA VAL A 976 32.67 -7.63 26.47
C VAL A 976 32.49 -6.87 25.16
N GLY A 977 33.04 -5.66 25.04
CA GLY A 977 32.82 -4.80 23.88
C GLY A 977 31.40 -4.21 23.87
N PHE A 978 30.85 -4.03 22.66
CA PHE A 978 29.51 -3.48 22.45
C PHE A 978 28.43 -4.56 22.60
N TYR A 979 27.36 -4.30 23.36
CA TYR A 979 26.29 -5.26 23.58
C TYR A 979 24.92 -4.62 23.82
N PHE A 980 23.86 -5.41 23.63
CA PHE A 980 22.50 -5.09 24.06
C PHE A 980 22.09 -5.97 25.24
N PRO A 981 21.82 -5.40 26.43
CA PRO A 981 21.24 -6.15 27.53
C PRO A 981 19.76 -6.41 27.23
N ARG A 982 19.36 -7.69 27.25
CA ARG A 982 17.94 -8.03 27.14
C ARG A 982 17.23 -7.60 28.44
N PRO A 983 16.10 -6.88 28.37
CA PRO A 983 15.39 -6.46 29.57
C PRO A 983 15.03 -7.70 30.42
N GLN A 984 15.47 -7.73 31.68
CA GLN A 984 14.95 -8.66 32.68
C GLN A 984 13.46 -8.34 32.86
N PRO A 985 12.52 -9.27 32.59
CA PRO A 985 11.14 -9.09 33.04
C PRO A 985 11.17 -9.05 34.57
N GLN A 986 11.03 -7.86 35.16
CA GLN A 986 10.93 -7.72 36.61
C GLN A 986 9.68 -8.46 37.08
N ALA A 987 9.85 -9.51 37.89
CA ALA A 987 8.74 -10.23 38.48
C ALA A 987 7.85 -9.26 39.27
N GLY A 988 6.61 -9.09 38.83
CA GLY A 988 5.64 -8.16 39.43
C GLY A 988 5.60 -6.74 38.85
N ALA A 989 6.49 -6.36 37.94
CA ALA A 989 6.40 -5.06 37.26
C ALA A 989 5.63 -5.19 35.95
N GLN A 990 4.41 -4.64 35.91
CA GLN A 990 3.74 -4.35 34.65
C GLN A 990 4.52 -3.21 33.97
N SER A 991 4.82 -3.33 32.68
CA SER A 991 5.65 -2.41 31.87
C SER A 991 5.11 -0.96 31.82
N PHE A 992 3.96 -0.71 32.42
CA PHE A 992 3.31 0.59 32.57
C PHE A 992 2.83 0.72 34.03
N ARG A 993 3.26 1.77 34.74
CA ARG A 993 2.85 2.01 36.13
C ARG A 993 1.44 2.60 36.16
N VAL A 994 0.44 1.74 36.16
CA VAL A 994 -0.92 2.15 36.53
C VAL A 994 -1.11 2.03 38.04
N TYR A 995 -1.61 3.09 38.67
CA TYR A 995 -1.87 3.11 40.11
C TYR A 995 -3.11 2.27 40.43
N LYS A 996 -3.22 1.71 41.63
CA LYS A 996 -4.52 1.19 42.09
C LYS A 996 -5.52 2.33 42.18
N LEU A 997 -6.81 2.07 41.91
CA LEU A 997 -7.87 3.06 42.13
C LEU A 997 -7.75 3.63 43.55
N PRO A 998 -7.55 4.94 43.70
CA PRO A 998 -7.29 5.52 45.00
C PRO A 998 -8.60 5.65 45.78
N SER A 999 -8.56 5.41 47.09
CA SER A 999 -9.70 5.67 47.99
C SER A 999 -9.88 7.15 48.30
N THR A 1000 -8.84 7.96 48.07
CA THR A 1000 -8.85 9.42 48.20
C THR A 1000 -8.36 10.09 46.92
N PRO A 1001 -8.95 11.22 46.50
CA PRO A 1001 -8.65 11.79 45.20
C PRO A 1001 -7.21 12.34 45.14
N PRO A 1002 -6.49 12.19 44.01
CA PRO A 1002 -5.19 12.82 43.85
C PRO A 1002 -5.31 14.34 43.95
N ALA A 1003 -4.55 14.98 44.83
CA ALA A 1003 -4.58 16.44 45.01
C ALA A 1003 -4.25 17.23 43.73
N LYS A 1004 -3.50 16.63 42.80
CA LYS A 1004 -3.17 17.19 41.49
C LYS A 1004 -3.31 16.09 40.42
N PRO A 1005 -4.52 15.81 39.93
CA PRO A 1005 -4.76 14.66 39.03
C PRO A 1005 -4.14 14.84 37.65
N PHE A 1006 -3.83 16.09 37.26
CA PHE A 1006 -3.18 16.43 35.99
C PHE A 1006 -1.69 16.79 36.15
N ALA A 1007 -1.08 16.54 37.31
CA ALA A 1007 0.36 16.75 37.46
C ALA A 1007 1.13 15.59 36.81
N LEU A 1008 2.25 15.94 36.17
CA LEU A 1008 3.27 14.95 35.84
C LEU A 1008 3.77 14.26 37.11
N ILE A 1009 4.07 12.98 37.00
CA ILE A 1009 4.79 12.26 38.03
C ILE A 1009 6.29 12.41 37.75
N PRO A 1010 7.10 12.76 38.77
CA PRO A 1010 8.55 12.71 38.66
C PRO A 1010 9.01 11.25 38.67
N THR A 1011 9.00 10.60 37.51
CA THR A 1011 9.47 9.23 37.33
C THR A 1011 10.45 9.16 36.16
N ASP A 1012 11.47 8.33 36.31
CA ASP A 1012 12.48 8.07 35.27
C ASP A 1012 11.87 7.45 33.99
N ALA A 1013 10.66 6.87 34.07
CA ALA A 1013 9.90 6.41 32.91
C ALA A 1013 9.35 7.56 32.04
N CYS A 1014 9.21 8.76 32.63
CA CYS A 1014 8.78 9.96 31.92
C CYS A 1014 9.97 10.67 31.27
N ILE A 1015 10.49 10.05 30.20
CA ILE A 1015 11.58 10.61 29.40
C ILE A 1015 11.18 11.93 28.73
N PRO A 1016 12.13 12.80 28.32
CA PRO A 1016 11.84 14.14 27.79
C PRO A 1016 10.80 14.19 26.66
N ASP A 1017 10.83 13.22 25.74
CA ASP A 1017 9.89 13.14 24.62
C ASP A 1017 8.45 12.94 25.11
N TYR A 1018 8.23 11.95 25.99
CA TYR A 1018 6.91 11.71 26.60
C TYR A 1018 6.50 12.85 27.53
N LYS A 1019 7.46 13.46 28.21
CA LYS A 1019 7.23 14.57 29.13
C LYS A 1019 6.62 15.75 28.39
N THR A 1020 7.14 16.09 27.22
CA THR A 1020 6.65 17.22 26.41
C THR A 1020 5.19 17.00 25.99
N VAL A 1021 4.89 15.81 25.45
CA VAL A 1021 3.53 15.43 25.03
C VAL A 1021 2.58 15.38 26.22
N ALA A 1022 2.99 14.72 27.32
CA ALA A 1022 2.18 14.61 28.52
C ALA A 1022 1.96 15.97 29.21
N GLN A 1023 2.92 16.90 29.19
CA GLN A 1023 2.75 18.25 29.72
C GLN A 1023 1.69 19.02 28.96
N ARG A 1024 1.74 18.98 27.62
CA ARG A 1024 0.73 19.59 26.77
C ARG A 1024 -0.65 18.99 27.05
N ASP A 1025 -0.76 17.67 27.01
CA ASP A 1025 -2.03 16.98 27.11
C ASP A 1025 -2.67 17.12 28.49
N LEU A 1026 -1.89 16.95 29.57
CA LEU A 1026 -2.37 17.17 30.93
C LEU A 1026 -2.69 18.64 31.19
N GLY A 1027 -1.92 19.57 30.61
CA GLY A 1027 -2.17 21.01 30.71
C GLY A 1027 -3.49 21.42 30.04
N GLU A 1028 -3.77 20.88 28.85
CA GLU A 1028 -5.06 21.07 28.16
C GLU A 1028 -6.23 20.54 28.99
N LEU A 1029 -6.14 19.30 29.48
CA LEU A 1029 -7.17 18.69 30.31
C LEU A 1029 -7.39 19.47 31.62
N GLN A 1030 -6.29 19.91 32.27
CA GLN A 1030 -6.37 20.73 33.47
C GLN A 1030 -7.09 22.07 33.18
N ALA A 1031 -6.76 22.72 32.06
CA ALA A 1031 -7.40 23.97 31.67
C ALA A 1031 -8.90 23.79 31.38
N TYR A 1032 -9.28 22.69 30.72
CA TYR A 1032 -10.68 22.34 30.47
C TYR A 1032 -11.45 22.12 31.78
N PHE A 1033 -10.95 21.30 32.69
CA PHE A 1033 -11.66 21.03 33.95
C PHE A 1033 -11.62 22.18 34.96
N ALA A 1034 -10.70 23.14 34.79
CA ALA A 1034 -10.65 24.35 35.62
C ALA A 1034 -11.53 25.50 35.08
N SER A 1035 -11.68 25.63 33.75
CA SER A 1035 -12.24 26.84 33.13
C SER A 1035 -13.20 26.61 31.96
N GLY A 1036 -13.46 25.36 31.57
CA GLY A 1036 -14.33 25.01 30.45
C GLY A 1036 -13.77 25.37 29.06
N LYS A 1037 -12.46 25.69 28.96
CA LYS A 1037 -11.81 26.01 27.68
C LYS A 1037 -11.90 24.86 26.71
N ALA A 1038 -12.25 25.14 25.45
CA ALA A 1038 -12.27 24.14 24.39
C ALA A 1038 -10.92 23.43 24.26
N LEU A 1039 -10.96 22.11 24.05
CA LEU A 1039 -9.79 21.25 23.90
C LEU A 1039 -9.43 21.11 22.43
N ARG A 1040 -8.14 21.16 22.10
CA ARG A 1040 -7.65 20.91 20.73
C ARG A 1040 -7.39 19.43 20.50
N SER A 1041 -6.84 18.75 21.51
CA SER A 1041 -6.32 17.38 21.38
C SER A 1041 -7.24 16.31 21.98
N TRP A 1042 -8.44 16.68 22.44
CA TRP A 1042 -9.30 15.82 23.24
C TRP A 1042 -10.78 16.02 22.94
N LYS A 1043 -11.53 14.91 22.83
CA LYS A 1043 -12.98 14.89 22.93
C LYS A 1043 -13.37 14.41 24.33
N VAL A 1044 -14.18 15.19 25.03
CA VAL A 1044 -14.63 14.89 26.40
C VAL A 1044 -16.13 14.60 26.40
N ILE A 1045 -16.51 13.43 26.92
CA ILE A 1045 -17.90 12.98 26.99
C ILE A 1045 -18.25 12.77 28.47
N ALA A 1046 -19.24 13.50 28.96
CA ALA A 1046 -19.72 13.38 30.33
C ALA A 1046 -20.71 12.21 30.45
N HIS A 1047 -20.54 11.40 31.48
CA HIS A 1047 -21.37 10.24 31.81
C HIS A 1047 -21.83 10.33 33.27
N THR A 1048 -23.04 9.88 33.56
CA THR A 1048 -23.59 9.90 34.94
C THR A 1048 -23.52 8.50 35.54
N ALA A 1049 -23.02 8.37 36.77
CA ALA A 1049 -23.01 7.12 37.54
C ALA A 1049 -23.39 7.40 39.01
N ASN A 1050 -23.60 6.34 39.80
CA ASN A 1050 -24.03 6.44 41.21
C ASN A 1050 -23.09 7.30 42.08
N GLY A 1051 -21.79 7.31 41.76
CA GLY A 1051 -20.75 8.07 42.46
C GLY A 1051 -20.62 9.53 42.03
N GLY A 1052 -21.35 9.94 40.97
CA GLY A 1052 -21.33 11.25 40.34
C GLY A 1052 -21.02 11.19 38.84
N THR A 1053 -20.79 12.35 38.23
CA THR A 1053 -20.39 12.46 36.81
C THR A 1053 -18.93 12.04 36.62
N TRP A 1054 -18.66 11.16 35.66
CA TRP A 1054 -17.31 10.86 35.19
C TRP A 1054 -17.20 11.25 33.72
N TYR A 1055 -15.98 11.44 33.24
CA TYR A 1055 -15.70 11.95 31.91
C TYR A 1055 -14.87 10.93 31.13
N GLU A 1056 -15.33 10.56 29.94
CA GLU A 1056 -14.54 9.83 28.97
C GLU A 1056 -13.71 10.83 28.15
N LEU A 1057 -12.40 10.65 28.17
CA LEU A 1057 -11.40 11.47 27.49
C LEU A 1057 -10.84 10.68 26.30
N GLN A 1058 -11.22 11.08 25.09
CA GLN A 1058 -10.76 10.48 23.84
C GLN A 1058 -9.69 11.39 23.22
N PRO A 1059 -8.40 10.98 23.19
CA PRO A 1059 -7.36 11.77 22.54
C PRO A 1059 -7.53 11.75 21.02
N SER A 1060 -7.17 12.84 20.35
CA SER A 1060 -7.10 12.91 18.87
C SER A 1060 -6.00 11.99 18.31
N ASP A 1061 -4.89 11.82 19.05
CA ASP A 1061 -3.84 10.85 18.76
C ASP A 1061 -3.68 9.82 19.90
N PRO A 1062 -4.43 8.71 19.89
CA PRO A 1062 -4.36 7.70 20.94
C PRO A 1062 -3.02 6.97 20.99
N GLY A 1063 -2.19 7.00 19.94
CA GLY A 1063 -0.89 6.34 19.96
C GLY A 1063 0.10 7.09 20.85
N GLN A 1064 0.35 8.36 20.53
CA GLN A 1064 1.35 9.15 21.24
C GLN A 1064 0.83 9.64 22.60
N SER A 1065 -0.41 10.13 22.69
CA SER A 1065 -0.98 10.69 23.93
C SER A 1065 -1.18 9.63 25.01
N LEU A 1066 -1.74 8.46 24.68
CA LEU A 1066 -1.97 7.42 25.69
C LEU A 1066 -0.65 6.88 26.24
N ILE A 1067 0.34 6.60 25.38
CA ILE A 1067 1.66 6.11 25.81
C ILE A 1067 2.36 7.17 26.66
N SER A 1068 2.37 8.43 26.24
CA SER A 1068 3.00 9.51 27.00
C SER A 1068 2.34 9.68 28.36
N LEU A 1069 1.01 9.67 28.42
CA LEU A 1069 0.25 9.79 29.67
C LEU A 1069 0.40 8.58 30.59
N LEU A 1070 0.50 7.36 30.07
CA LEU A 1070 0.76 6.17 30.89
C LEU A 1070 2.17 6.15 31.48
N ASN A 1071 3.14 6.82 30.85
CA ASN A 1071 4.51 6.92 31.35
C ASN A 1071 4.74 8.15 32.26
N CYS A 1072 4.01 9.23 32.03
CA CYS A 1072 4.23 10.52 32.67
C CYS A 1072 3.11 11.01 33.59
N GLY A 1073 1.88 10.53 33.40
CA GLY A 1073 0.68 10.98 34.10
C GLY A 1073 0.24 10.05 35.23
N ARG A 1074 -0.44 10.60 36.24
CA ARG A 1074 -0.96 9.83 37.38
C ARG A 1074 -2.26 9.13 37.06
N ILE A 1075 -2.16 8.02 36.34
CA ILE A 1075 -3.30 7.24 35.86
C ILE A 1075 -3.50 6.00 36.73
N ALA A 1076 -4.65 5.92 37.39
CA ALA A 1076 -5.09 4.72 38.08
C ALA A 1076 -5.65 3.67 37.10
N ALA A 1077 -5.71 2.42 37.49
CA ALA A 1077 -6.38 1.39 36.71
C ALA A 1077 -7.12 0.42 37.61
N GLY A 1078 -8.39 0.19 37.29
CA GLY A 1078 -9.25 -0.77 37.97
C GLY A 1078 -9.90 -1.72 36.99
N THR A 1079 -10.34 -2.87 37.49
CA THR A 1079 -11.30 -3.73 36.80
C THR A 1079 -12.69 -3.08 36.77
N PRO A 1080 -13.61 -3.49 35.88
CA PRO A 1080 -14.98 -2.98 35.88
C PRO A 1080 -15.67 -3.11 37.24
N ALA A 1081 -15.39 -4.19 37.98
CA ALA A 1081 -15.93 -4.42 39.32
C ALA A 1081 -15.39 -3.41 40.35
N GLU A 1082 -14.08 -3.11 40.33
CA GLU A 1082 -13.48 -2.15 41.25
C GLU A 1082 -13.94 -0.71 40.96
N VAL A 1083 -14.05 -0.33 39.67
CA VAL A 1083 -14.56 1.00 39.27
C VAL A 1083 -16.04 1.14 39.67
N LYS A 1084 -16.84 0.09 39.45
CA LYS A 1084 -18.25 0.04 39.86
C LYS A 1084 -18.43 0.07 41.37
N ALA A 1085 -17.56 -0.60 42.13
CA ALA A 1085 -17.57 -0.55 43.59
C ALA A 1085 -17.23 0.85 44.13
N ALA A 1086 -16.43 1.63 43.40
CA ALA A 1086 -16.18 3.05 43.69
C ALA A 1086 -17.36 3.97 43.27
N GLY A 1087 -18.44 3.41 42.73
CA GLY A 1087 -19.63 4.13 42.27
C GLY A 1087 -19.55 4.66 40.84
N PHE A 1088 -18.49 4.36 40.08
CA PHE A 1088 -18.27 4.89 38.74
C PHE A 1088 -18.34 3.80 37.67
N ASP A 1089 -18.32 4.21 36.40
CA ASP A 1089 -18.07 3.33 35.26
C ASP A 1089 -16.83 3.83 34.51
N GLY A 1090 -16.47 3.22 33.39
CA GLY A 1090 -15.43 3.77 32.54
C GLY A 1090 -15.34 3.11 31.18
N ALA A 1091 -15.02 3.92 30.17
CA ALA A 1091 -14.64 3.42 28.86
C ALA A 1091 -13.29 2.68 28.95
N ARG A 1092 -13.16 1.64 28.14
CA ARG A 1092 -11.89 0.90 28.00
C ARG A 1092 -10.92 1.68 27.10
N PRO A 1093 -9.61 1.44 27.20
CA PRO A 1093 -8.64 1.95 26.24
C PRO A 1093 -9.12 1.71 24.78
N PRO A 1094 -8.90 2.69 23.87
CA PRO A 1094 -7.93 3.78 23.97
C PRO A 1094 -8.37 5.01 24.79
N SER A 1095 -9.61 5.08 25.28
CA SER A 1095 -10.07 6.18 26.12
C SER A 1095 -9.42 6.18 27.52
N ILE A 1096 -9.18 7.37 28.08
CA ILE A 1096 -8.85 7.60 29.49
C ILE A 1096 -10.09 8.16 30.18
N ASN A 1097 -10.33 7.83 31.44
CA ASN A 1097 -11.47 8.33 32.19
C ASN A 1097 -11.02 9.34 33.24
N PHE A 1098 -11.86 10.31 33.60
CA PHE A 1098 -11.59 11.25 34.67
C PHE A 1098 -12.81 11.39 35.58
N ASN A 1099 -12.57 11.38 36.89
CA ASN A 1099 -13.55 11.80 37.87
C ASN A 1099 -12.86 12.52 39.02
N ALA A 1100 -13.50 13.54 39.59
CA ALA A 1100 -12.92 14.33 40.68
C ALA A 1100 -12.54 13.50 41.92
N LYS A 1101 -13.19 12.35 42.16
CA LYS A 1101 -12.88 11.44 43.28
C LYS A 1101 -11.77 10.42 42.98
N LEU A 1102 -11.63 10.00 41.71
CA LEU A 1102 -10.67 8.96 41.30
C LEU A 1102 -9.40 9.52 40.62
N GLY A 1103 -9.44 10.76 40.15
CA GLY A 1103 -8.44 11.31 39.23
C GLY A 1103 -8.58 10.72 37.82
N LEU A 1104 -7.48 10.65 37.09
CA LEU A 1104 -7.40 9.96 35.79
C LEU A 1104 -7.35 8.44 36.01
N TYR A 1105 -8.15 7.67 35.29
CA TYR A 1105 -8.15 6.20 35.39
C TYR A 1105 -8.49 5.47 34.08
N ILE A 1106 -8.05 4.23 33.97
CA ILE A 1106 -8.41 3.31 32.88
C ILE A 1106 -9.11 2.05 33.41
N VAL A 1107 -9.98 1.46 32.59
CA VAL A 1107 -10.65 0.20 32.92
C VAL A 1107 -9.94 -0.96 32.24
N ARG A 1108 -9.32 -1.84 33.02
CA ARG A 1108 -8.62 -3.05 32.53
C ARG A 1108 -9.57 -4.23 32.41
N GLY A 1109 -9.36 -5.10 31.42
CA GLY A 1109 -10.07 -6.39 31.36
C GLY A 1109 -9.78 -7.25 32.60
N ALA A 1110 -10.77 -7.99 33.08
CA ALA A 1110 -10.56 -8.90 34.22
C ALA A 1110 -9.51 -9.97 33.85
N PRO A 1111 -8.44 -10.16 34.63
CA PRO A 1111 -7.46 -11.20 34.37
C PRO A 1111 -8.14 -12.57 34.46
N GLY A 1112 -8.23 -13.29 33.32
CA GLY A 1112 -8.76 -14.66 33.27
C GLY A 1112 -10.16 -14.82 32.65
N GLN A 1113 -10.87 -13.75 32.30
CA GLN A 1113 -12.06 -13.88 31.44
C GLN A 1113 -11.68 -13.65 29.98
N GLY A 1114 -11.43 -14.74 29.26
CA GLY A 1114 -11.57 -14.72 27.80
C GLY A 1114 -12.96 -14.18 27.45
N ASN A 1115 -13.05 -13.38 26.38
CA ASN A 1115 -14.26 -12.68 25.93
C ASN A 1115 -15.46 -13.64 25.72
N ALA A 1116 -16.15 -14.02 26.79
CA ALA A 1116 -17.49 -14.58 26.75
C ALA A 1116 -18.48 -13.42 26.89
N ARG A 1117 -19.32 -13.23 25.88
CA ARG A 1117 -20.47 -12.31 25.93
C ARG A 1117 -21.37 -12.66 27.13
N PRO A 1118 -21.92 -11.67 27.85
CA PRO A 1118 -22.93 -11.96 28.87
C PRO A 1118 -24.22 -12.42 28.20
N ALA A 1119 -24.78 -13.54 28.70
CA ALA A 1119 -26.11 -14.01 28.35
C ALA A 1119 -27.15 -13.00 28.86
N GLY A 1120 -28.05 -12.56 27.98
CA GLY A 1120 -29.11 -11.61 28.31
C GLY A 1120 -30.15 -12.23 29.24
N THR A 1121 -30.43 -11.56 30.35
CA THR A 1121 -31.63 -11.79 31.17
C THR A 1121 -32.84 -11.10 30.54
N GLN A 1122 -33.88 -11.87 30.26
CA GLN A 1122 -35.21 -11.39 29.86
C GLN A 1122 -35.86 -10.54 30.97
N PRO A 1123 -36.63 -9.48 30.64
CA PRO A 1123 -37.66 -8.95 31.51
C PRO A 1123 -38.98 -9.72 31.33
N ALA A 1124 -39.67 -9.95 32.45
CA ALA A 1124 -40.99 -10.55 32.56
C ALA A 1124 -42.09 -9.70 31.88
N GLY A 1125 -43.15 -10.38 31.43
CA GLY A 1125 -44.13 -9.88 30.46
C GLY A 1125 -45.30 -9.04 30.98
N THR A 1126 -46.16 -8.67 30.03
CA THR A 1126 -47.52 -8.11 30.17
C THR A 1126 -48.26 -8.20 28.81
N PRO A 1127 -49.60 -8.11 28.73
CA PRO A 1127 -50.50 -9.06 28.04
C PRO A 1127 -50.95 -8.61 26.63
N PRO A 1128 -51.78 -9.38 25.89
CA PRO A 1128 -51.89 -9.26 24.44
C PRO A 1128 -52.86 -8.18 23.95
N LEU A 1129 -52.41 -7.51 22.88
CA LEU A 1129 -53.10 -6.95 21.72
C LEU A 1129 -54.63 -6.68 21.80
N GLY A 1130 -54.97 -5.39 21.86
CA GLY A 1130 -56.25 -4.84 21.39
C GLY A 1130 -56.04 -4.00 20.12
N ALA A 1131 -56.92 -4.18 19.13
CA ALA A 1131 -56.88 -3.54 17.81
C ALA A 1131 -57.03 -2.00 17.85
N PRO A 1132 -56.46 -1.24 16.88
CA PRO A 1132 -56.64 0.20 16.81
C PRO A 1132 -57.95 0.60 16.09
N PRO A 1133 -58.64 1.66 16.52
CA PRO A 1133 -59.76 2.24 15.79
C PRO A 1133 -59.28 3.21 14.69
N ALA A 1134 -60.10 3.32 13.66
CA ALA A 1134 -59.95 4.25 12.55
C ALA A 1134 -60.00 5.72 13.02
N GLY A 1135 -59.07 6.55 12.53
CA GLY A 1135 -59.01 7.99 12.79
C GLY A 1135 -58.30 8.75 11.66
N ALA A 1136 -58.93 9.85 11.24
CA ALA A 1136 -58.77 10.68 10.04
C ALA A 1136 -57.35 11.14 9.59
N PRO A 1137 -57.19 11.52 8.30
CA PRO A 1137 -55.94 12.08 7.77
C PRO A 1137 -55.71 13.56 8.16
N PRO A 1138 -54.45 14.03 8.20
CA PRO A 1138 -54.10 15.40 8.60
C PRO A 1138 -54.37 16.44 7.49
N PRO A 1139 -54.55 17.73 7.85
CA PRO A 1139 -54.89 18.80 6.91
C PRO A 1139 -53.68 19.29 6.10
N PRO A 1140 -53.90 19.86 4.89
CA PRO A 1140 -52.84 20.41 4.06
C PRO A 1140 -52.37 21.80 4.56
N PRO A 1141 -51.11 22.20 4.26
CA PRO A 1141 -50.52 23.45 4.72
C PRO A 1141 -51.04 24.68 3.93
N PRO A 1142 -51.10 25.87 4.57
CA PRO A 1142 -51.71 27.06 3.97
C PRO A 1142 -50.72 27.88 3.16
N GLY A 1143 -51.16 28.30 1.96
CA GLY A 1143 -50.72 29.57 1.34
C GLY A 1143 -50.04 29.46 -0.01
N MET A 1144 -50.81 29.57 -1.10
CA MET A 1144 -50.47 30.31 -2.34
C MET A 1144 -51.79 30.69 -3.06
N PRO A 1145 -52.02 31.97 -3.42
CA PRO A 1145 -53.21 32.44 -4.14
C PRO A 1145 -52.97 32.43 -5.68
N PRO A 1146 -54.03 32.64 -6.50
CA PRO A 1146 -54.34 31.89 -7.72
C PRO A 1146 -53.46 32.18 -8.95
#